data_AF-A0AAN9B3I1-F1
#
_entry.id   AF-A0AAN9B3I1-F1
#
_cell.length_a   1.000
_cell.length_b   1.000
_cell.length_c   1.000
_cell.angle_alpha   90.00
_cell.angle_beta   90.00
_cell.angle_gamma   90.00
#
_symmetry.space_group_name_H-M   'P 1'
#
loop_
_entity.id
_entity.type
_entity.pdbx_description
1 polymer ?
#
loop_
_entity_poly.entity_id
_entity_poly.type
_entity_poly.pdbx_seq_one_letter_code
_entity_poly.pdbx_strand_id
1 'polypeptide(L)'
;MSIGYIISTTMFMAGSWRFFVIQCVCLMTCCLVASQESLVLIEGNVTLAAMMEINDAEEGACGDYDVYSIQELVAVTWFLDAVNDIGYIPGVKIGLDAYRTCKLPEKAAQSTVTLLDKYQTGQANSQRSDLLFGMIGPGRTAEAVAVSGLISYLPTNQRVMQISGSSTGKQLQDRSKHSNFFRVIPPDNVQVEVIMQLLLQLEWNYVGIVYDNDDYGRSAAEELRRLLKERQVCVPVFTSLPLDPRSTAFTAVGNQIVEQLKASDSGVVRGLVVLAGTSTTSLLVQILNKQITFTQLVLSEAVGLNQAALTSATANTVMLLARGALTTSPPYTSVPNFARFWSELWRDKTNFTMFAQRLPWLESYFKQVVECELKSSSCWEDNSDKRRSQEISESNMSLYISYQLRAVAVMASLLKTLHTEKCGPTEHTVCPALRNSIQGREDVLDMMQHTNISLTDFVPISSSFGGLTSLSFDGSGDVINRGDDVKYTVHNLKGNGGGYAFTQVGTFKNHQLTMNTNQTEFYDEDGASLSWDQLPPAQCQVGHDCLTCASDVSENVTFIEGDFYVIGLVPVSEKNSGDLLGCGEVKGLVGADLAQGIVFAVEQVNEKRLQFRNFLPGRRVGLIVINTCGSPLHVRQKLMDFYAGKLALPDGRTSSAVRGQVMGVVGAFYSANSIASSDTLTDLDTSFVQVSPGSTSPDLSDRNKHPSFVRLVPADDTQAKVMLDIVERLGANYIQVIYDSSTAYATALYNKLQEEVTSTSNGRTVCIAQSIANTPKADVSQYKYIVDKLRDKSAARVVVVVLHAVEVNKLMDAILPLLTSDDNFLFLGSETWGRREDIIQGRTRLQGSLVLAQEIAVDKPFEEYFTAVDLSTTANPWLSHFWEAKFKCYLNKSFKRKGKTGPCRENFADEYKQDALVPFYIQSTYALVKGFGAALTETCGSEAKTKCEALTSSKLVSAMHDVRLDLYSQGRYNPVFDGNGDGLVGYRVLQVSLSSSGNDVIYKDVGDWTQAGLTLNKSELSLPGGAMFTSLCPNSLECDKCSKRADTANTGKQGDTGYPLDTVIGVAAGCGLLIIILIIIIIVVVRRKSHPEPLSPTGSHFPLQERPDDSSAGQINPYATPEEISNDIQKMDGASGFRSPQIPSRPSDLYLNPITPSGLGVEFVNYGR
;
A
#
# COMPACT_ATOMS: atom_id res chain seq x y z
N MET A 1 -61.04 40.93 -34.40
CA MET A 1 -61.54 39.58 -34.78
C MET A 1 -61.54 39.54 -36.31
N SER A 2 -60.99 38.56 -37.04
CA SER A 2 -60.71 37.16 -36.65
C SER A 2 -59.45 36.54 -37.31
N ILE A 3 -58.36 37.30 -37.51
CA ILE A 3 -57.17 36.80 -38.24
C ILE A 3 -56.03 36.34 -37.31
N GLY A 4 -55.70 37.08 -36.25
CA GLY A 4 -54.55 36.77 -35.37
C GLY A 4 -54.62 35.43 -34.63
N TYR A 5 -55.82 34.89 -34.40
CA TYR A 5 -56.00 33.64 -33.64
C TYR A 5 -55.61 32.38 -34.45
N ILE A 6 -55.70 32.43 -35.78
CA ILE A 6 -55.47 31.26 -36.65
C ILE A 6 -53.96 30.99 -36.84
N ILE A 7 -53.15 32.05 -36.87
CA ILE A 7 -51.69 31.96 -37.08
C ILE A 7 -50.99 31.40 -35.82
N SER A 8 -51.49 31.74 -34.63
CA SER A 8 -50.95 31.21 -33.36
C SER A 8 -51.15 29.70 -33.24
N THR A 9 -52.35 29.20 -33.55
CA THR A 9 -52.68 27.77 -33.46
C THR A 9 -51.91 26.90 -34.46
N THR A 10 -51.66 27.38 -35.69
CA THR A 10 -50.92 26.61 -36.70
C THR A 10 -49.42 26.54 -36.38
N MET A 11 -48.82 27.61 -35.84
CA MET A 11 -47.43 27.56 -35.36
C MET A 11 -47.26 26.63 -34.15
N PHE A 12 -48.22 26.61 -33.21
CA PHE A 12 -48.17 25.69 -32.08
C PHE A 12 -48.23 24.22 -32.53
N MET A 13 -49.16 23.86 -33.41
CA MET A 13 -49.23 22.49 -33.94
C MET A 13 -47.98 22.07 -34.70
N ALA A 14 -47.36 22.97 -35.49
CA ALA A 14 -46.11 22.68 -36.20
C ALA A 14 -44.92 22.47 -35.23
N GLY A 15 -44.86 23.24 -34.13
CA GLY A 15 -43.89 23.04 -33.06
C GLY A 15 -44.08 21.70 -32.35
N SER A 16 -45.31 21.38 -31.94
CA SER A 16 -45.66 20.10 -31.32
C SER A 16 -45.34 18.91 -32.23
N TRP A 17 -45.64 18.99 -33.54
CA TRP A 17 -45.29 17.93 -34.48
C TRP A 17 -43.77 17.76 -34.64
N ARG A 18 -42.98 18.83 -34.63
CA ARG A 18 -41.51 18.72 -34.67
C ARG A 18 -40.95 18.08 -33.41
N PHE A 19 -41.44 18.45 -32.23
CA PHE A 19 -41.04 17.78 -30.98
C PHE A 19 -41.49 16.31 -30.97
N PHE A 20 -42.72 16.00 -31.38
CA PHE A 20 -43.22 14.62 -31.42
C PHE A 20 -42.46 13.77 -32.45
N VAL A 21 -42.10 14.32 -33.61
CA VAL A 21 -41.25 13.62 -34.60
C VAL A 21 -39.82 13.47 -34.10
N ILE A 22 -39.20 14.47 -33.47
CA ILE A 22 -37.87 14.32 -32.87
C ILE A 22 -37.90 13.29 -31.73
N GLN A 23 -38.95 13.29 -30.90
CA GLN A 23 -39.09 12.35 -29.79
C GLN A 23 -39.44 10.94 -30.26
N CYS A 24 -40.24 10.77 -31.32
CA CYS A 24 -40.48 9.47 -31.97
C CYS A 24 -39.29 8.98 -32.78
N VAL A 25 -38.50 9.86 -33.41
CA VAL A 25 -37.24 9.48 -34.06
C VAL A 25 -36.20 9.10 -33.01
N CYS A 26 -36.10 9.83 -31.90
CA CYS A 26 -35.22 9.50 -30.78
C CYS A 26 -35.65 8.20 -30.07
N LEU A 27 -36.96 7.97 -29.88
CA LEU A 27 -37.49 6.69 -29.39
C LEU A 27 -37.27 5.56 -30.40
N MET A 28 -37.43 5.79 -31.71
CA MET A 28 -37.10 4.78 -32.72
C MET A 28 -35.61 4.49 -32.80
N THR A 29 -34.72 5.50 -32.72
CA THR A 29 -33.27 5.26 -32.69
C THR A 29 -32.85 4.62 -31.37
N CYS A 30 -33.44 4.97 -30.22
CA CYS A 30 -33.23 4.22 -28.97
C CYS A 30 -33.70 2.76 -29.09
N CYS A 31 -34.87 2.48 -29.67
CA CYS A 31 -35.35 1.11 -29.88
C CYS A 31 -34.51 0.33 -30.91
N LEU A 32 -34.01 0.98 -31.96
CA LEU A 32 -33.12 0.36 -32.97
C LEU A 32 -31.69 0.14 -32.45
N VAL A 33 -31.18 1.02 -31.60
CA VAL A 33 -29.87 0.85 -30.94
C VAL A 33 -29.95 -0.22 -29.85
N ALA A 34 -31.05 -0.25 -29.08
CA ALA A 34 -31.29 -1.29 -28.07
C ALA A 34 -31.39 -2.70 -28.66
N SER A 35 -31.75 -2.86 -29.95
CA SER A 35 -31.86 -4.18 -30.60
C SER A 35 -30.53 -4.77 -31.10
N GLN A 36 -29.37 -4.18 -30.77
CA GLN A 36 -28.04 -4.66 -31.19
C GLN A 36 -27.07 -5.00 -30.04
N GLU A 37 -27.50 -4.93 -28.77
CA GLU A 37 -26.62 -5.21 -27.62
C GLU A 37 -26.53 -6.70 -27.26
N SER A 38 -27.55 -7.49 -27.63
CA SER A 38 -27.56 -8.95 -27.52
C SER A 38 -28.25 -9.59 -28.72
N LEU A 39 -27.80 -10.79 -29.12
CA LEU A 39 -28.27 -11.53 -30.29
C LEU A 39 -28.58 -12.98 -29.94
N VAL A 40 -29.71 -13.51 -30.43
CA VAL A 40 -29.98 -14.96 -30.43
C VAL A 40 -29.32 -15.53 -31.69
N LEU A 41 -28.19 -16.22 -31.55
CA LEU A 41 -27.43 -16.76 -32.67
C LEU A 41 -27.84 -18.20 -33.02
N ILE A 42 -28.23 -18.99 -32.02
CA ILE A 42 -28.74 -20.35 -32.21
C ILE A 42 -29.94 -20.54 -31.28
N GLU A 43 -31.13 -20.77 -31.83
CA GLU A 43 -32.28 -21.24 -31.04
C GLU A 43 -32.05 -22.71 -30.63
N GLY A 44 -32.38 -23.06 -29.38
CA GLY A 44 -32.23 -24.42 -28.84
C GLY A 44 -33.12 -24.65 -27.61
N ASN A 45 -33.16 -25.88 -27.12
CA ASN A 45 -33.96 -26.26 -25.94
C ASN A 45 -33.28 -25.84 -24.62
N VAL A 46 -31.96 -25.69 -24.64
CA VAL A 46 -31.11 -25.24 -23.53
C VAL A 46 -30.06 -24.30 -24.10
N THR A 47 -29.89 -23.10 -23.54
CA THR A 47 -29.07 -22.02 -24.10
C THR A 47 -27.79 -21.78 -23.30
N LEU A 48 -26.69 -21.52 -24.00
CA LEU A 48 -25.47 -20.94 -23.46
C LEU A 48 -25.46 -19.42 -23.72
N ALA A 49 -25.07 -18.63 -22.73
CA ALA A 49 -24.76 -17.22 -22.94
C ALA A 49 -23.29 -17.03 -23.30
N ALA A 50 -22.97 -16.06 -24.15
CA ALA A 50 -21.60 -15.71 -24.55
C ALA A 50 -21.37 -14.21 -24.37
N MET A 51 -20.56 -13.82 -23.39
CA MET A 51 -20.12 -12.44 -23.17
C MET A 51 -18.88 -12.19 -24.02
N MET A 52 -18.96 -11.26 -24.98
CA MET A 52 -17.96 -11.11 -26.05
C MET A 52 -17.51 -9.66 -26.26
N GLU A 53 -16.21 -9.50 -26.44
CA GLU A 53 -15.46 -8.23 -26.58
C GLU A 53 -15.48 -7.69 -28.02
N ILE A 54 -16.65 -7.74 -28.65
CA ILE A 54 -16.90 -7.47 -30.09
C ILE A 54 -16.32 -6.14 -30.60
N ASN A 55 -16.00 -5.20 -29.72
CA ASN A 55 -15.41 -3.90 -30.04
C ASN A 55 -14.35 -3.51 -29.02
N ASP A 56 -13.43 -2.64 -29.43
CA ASP A 56 -12.56 -1.92 -28.50
C ASP A 56 -13.33 -0.92 -27.62
N ALA A 57 -12.72 -0.54 -26.51
CA ALA A 57 -13.23 0.46 -25.58
C ALA A 57 -12.72 1.86 -25.98
N GLU A 58 -13.65 2.79 -26.25
CA GLU A 58 -13.32 4.13 -26.72
C GLU A 58 -14.08 5.20 -25.94
N GLU A 59 -13.38 6.05 -25.19
CA GLU A 59 -13.97 7.13 -24.37
C GLU A 59 -15.10 6.70 -23.42
N GLY A 60 -15.14 5.41 -23.02
CA GLY A 60 -16.19 4.81 -22.20
C GLY A 60 -17.38 4.24 -22.99
N ALA A 61 -17.27 4.16 -24.32
CA ALA A 61 -18.25 3.57 -25.24
C ALA A 61 -17.64 2.43 -26.07
N CYS A 62 -18.47 1.78 -26.89
CA CYS A 62 -18.02 0.77 -27.87
C CYS A 62 -17.45 1.47 -29.11
N GLY A 63 -16.18 1.20 -29.41
CA GLY A 63 -15.46 1.71 -30.57
C GLY A 63 -15.54 0.82 -31.82
N ASP A 64 -14.45 0.82 -32.59
CA ASP A 64 -14.25 -0.08 -33.74
C ASP A 64 -14.38 -1.57 -33.34
N TYR A 65 -14.74 -2.43 -34.31
CA TYR A 65 -14.89 -3.88 -34.12
C TYR A 65 -13.54 -4.59 -34.00
N ASP A 66 -13.45 -5.47 -33.00
CA ASP A 66 -12.25 -6.28 -32.71
C ASP A 66 -12.24 -7.58 -33.55
N VAL A 67 -11.20 -7.78 -34.35
CA VAL A 67 -11.05 -8.92 -35.26
C VAL A 67 -11.06 -10.26 -34.54
N TYR A 68 -10.33 -10.39 -33.43
CA TYR A 68 -10.15 -11.65 -32.73
C TYR A 68 -11.42 -12.08 -31.99
N SER A 69 -12.14 -11.12 -31.41
CA SER A 69 -13.42 -11.34 -30.73
C SER A 69 -14.55 -11.70 -31.71
N ILE A 70 -14.54 -11.12 -32.93
CA ILE A 70 -15.42 -11.55 -34.02
C ILE A 70 -15.07 -12.98 -34.45
N GLN A 71 -13.79 -13.31 -34.68
CA GLN A 71 -13.36 -14.66 -35.04
C GLN A 71 -13.75 -15.69 -33.97
N GLU A 72 -13.57 -15.37 -32.69
CA GLU A 72 -13.91 -16.24 -31.56
C GLU A 72 -15.42 -16.51 -31.45
N LEU A 73 -16.26 -15.48 -31.59
CA LEU A 73 -17.72 -15.69 -31.60
C LEU A 73 -18.18 -16.49 -32.83
N VAL A 74 -17.58 -16.26 -34.00
CA VAL A 74 -17.86 -17.04 -35.22
C VAL A 74 -17.42 -18.50 -35.04
N ALA A 75 -16.29 -18.76 -34.37
CA ALA A 75 -15.83 -20.10 -34.03
C ALA A 75 -16.75 -20.82 -33.03
N VAL A 76 -17.16 -20.15 -31.95
CA VAL A 76 -18.12 -20.67 -30.98
C VAL A 76 -19.45 -21.02 -31.65
N THR A 77 -19.94 -20.17 -32.55
CA THR A 77 -21.18 -20.39 -33.29
C THR A 77 -21.05 -21.59 -34.24
N TRP A 78 -20.00 -21.62 -35.08
CA TRP A 78 -19.70 -22.72 -36.01
C TRP A 78 -19.57 -24.07 -35.30
N PHE A 79 -18.90 -24.10 -34.14
CA PHE A 79 -18.71 -25.32 -33.39
C PHE A 79 -20.01 -25.80 -32.72
N LEU A 80 -20.87 -24.89 -32.22
CA LEU A 80 -22.18 -25.27 -31.69
C LEU A 80 -23.14 -25.76 -32.77
N ASP A 81 -23.12 -25.19 -33.98
CA ASP A 81 -23.85 -25.75 -35.12
C ASP A 81 -23.40 -27.19 -35.38
N ALA A 82 -22.08 -27.45 -35.50
CA ALA A 82 -21.54 -28.78 -35.74
C ALA A 82 -21.85 -29.80 -34.60
N VAL A 83 -21.86 -29.37 -33.33
CA VAL A 83 -22.26 -30.20 -32.18
C VAL A 83 -23.76 -30.54 -32.21
N ASN A 84 -24.59 -29.62 -32.68
CA ASN A 84 -26.02 -29.86 -32.88
C ASN A 84 -26.29 -30.79 -34.07
N ASP A 85 -25.58 -30.61 -35.19
CA ASP A 85 -25.77 -31.38 -36.43
C ASP A 85 -25.42 -32.87 -36.27
N ILE A 86 -24.45 -33.22 -35.41
CA ILE A 86 -24.18 -34.62 -35.04
C ILE A 86 -25.17 -35.19 -34.02
N GLY A 87 -26.12 -34.39 -33.52
CA GLY A 87 -27.09 -34.81 -32.51
C GLY A 87 -26.45 -35.16 -31.16
N TYR A 88 -25.44 -34.40 -30.72
CA TYR A 88 -24.57 -34.75 -29.59
C TYR A 88 -25.30 -35.13 -28.29
N ILE A 89 -26.43 -34.47 -28.03
CA ILE A 89 -27.46 -34.89 -27.07
C ILE A 89 -28.71 -35.23 -27.90
N PRO A 90 -29.05 -36.53 -28.08
CA PRO A 90 -30.11 -36.93 -29.01
C PRO A 90 -31.46 -36.24 -28.74
N GLY A 91 -31.92 -35.43 -29.69
CA GLY A 91 -33.18 -34.69 -29.60
C GLY A 91 -33.14 -33.36 -28.82
N VAL A 92 -32.01 -33.01 -28.19
CA VAL A 92 -31.84 -31.77 -27.42
C VAL A 92 -30.83 -30.86 -28.11
N LYS A 93 -31.31 -29.74 -28.67
CA LYS A 93 -30.47 -28.75 -29.34
C LYS A 93 -29.93 -27.72 -28.34
N ILE A 94 -28.63 -27.42 -28.41
CA ILE A 94 -27.96 -26.38 -27.62
C ILE A 94 -28.06 -25.04 -28.36
N GLY A 95 -28.62 -24.03 -27.69
CA GLY A 95 -28.74 -22.66 -28.18
C GLY A 95 -27.58 -21.76 -27.75
N LEU A 96 -27.49 -20.58 -28.37
CA LEU A 96 -26.46 -19.57 -28.13
C LEU A 96 -27.06 -18.15 -28.15
N ASP A 97 -26.96 -17.45 -27.02
CA ASP A 97 -27.18 -16.00 -26.93
C ASP A 97 -25.83 -15.28 -26.82
N ALA A 98 -25.53 -14.32 -27.68
CA ALA A 98 -24.34 -13.48 -27.57
C ALA A 98 -24.67 -12.09 -27.00
N TYR A 99 -23.77 -11.56 -26.16
CA TYR A 99 -23.88 -10.25 -25.51
C TYR A 99 -22.60 -9.44 -25.73
N ARG A 100 -22.76 -8.16 -26.09
CA ARG A 100 -21.69 -7.26 -26.50
C ARG A 100 -21.15 -6.46 -25.31
N THR A 101 -19.93 -6.75 -24.85
CA THR A 101 -19.34 -6.11 -23.66
C THR A 101 -18.40 -4.94 -23.98
N CYS A 102 -17.77 -4.93 -25.15
CA CYS A 102 -16.88 -3.85 -25.64
C CYS A 102 -15.65 -3.57 -24.76
N LYS A 103 -15.07 -4.59 -24.11
CA LYS A 103 -13.88 -4.49 -23.24
C LYS A 103 -14.07 -3.58 -22.01
N LEU A 104 -15.34 -3.36 -21.59
CA LEU A 104 -15.79 -2.46 -20.52
C LEU A 104 -16.47 -3.25 -19.37
N PRO A 105 -15.86 -3.33 -18.17
CA PRO A 105 -16.41 -4.10 -17.03
C PRO A 105 -17.84 -3.70 -16.62
N GLU A 106 -18.17 -2.42 -16.71
CA GLU A 106 -19.50 -1.88 -16.40
C GLU A 106 -20.56 -2.44 -17.37
N LYS A 107 -20.21 -2.54 -18.66
CA LYS A 107 -21.08 -3.05 -19.71
C LYS A 107 -21.19 -4.58 -19.69
N ALA A 108 -20.12 -5.28 -19.31
CA ALA A 108 -20.15 -6.72 -19.04
C ALA A 108 -21.10 -7.05 -17.87
N ALA A 109 -21.04 -6.26 -16.78
CA ALA A 109 -21.96 -6.35 -15.66
C ALA A 109 -23.41 -6.00 -16.06
N GLN A 110 -23.63 -4.92 -16.81
CA GLN A 110 -24.96 -4.56 -17.33
C GLN A 110 -25.56 -5.68 -18.21
N SER A 111 -24.78 -6.22 -19.13
CA SER A 111 -25.19 -7.33 -20.01
C SER A 111 -25.53 -8.59 -19.20
N THR A 112 -24.84 -8.81 -18.09
CA THR A 112 -25.14 -9.90 -17.15
C THR A 112 -26.47 -9.66 -16.43
N VAL A 113 -26.79 -8.45 -15.98
CA VAL A 113 -28.12 -8.14 -15.43
C VAL A 113 -29.22 -8.40 -16.46
N THR A 114 -29.03 -7.96 -17.72
CA THR A 114 -29.97 -8.21 -18.82
C THR A 114 -30.17 -9.70 -19.10
N LEU A 115 -29.09 -10.51 -19.05
CA LEU A 115 -29.16 -11.97 -19.19
C LEU A 115 -29.97 -12.61 -18.04
N LEU A 116 -29.67 -12.23 -16.79
CA LEU A 116 -30.31 -12.79 -15.59
C LEU A 116 -31.82 -12.48 -15.58
N ASP A 117 -32.21 -11.28 -15.99
CA ASP A 117 -33.63 -10.90 -16.16
C ASP A 117 -34.30 -11.64 -17.32
N LYS A 118 -33.66 -11.71 -18.51
CA LYS A 118 -34.17 -12.47 -19.67
C LYS A 118 -34.56 -13.90 -19.31
N TYR A 119 -33.75 -14.57 -18.49
CA TYR A 119 -33.96 -15.95 -18.04
C TYR A 119 -34.60 -16.08 -16.65
N GLN A 120 -35.04 -14.98 -16.03
CA GLN A 120 -35.72 -14.95 -14.72
C GLN A 120 -34.98 -15.74 -13.63
N THR A 121 -33.65 -15.67 -13.61
CA THR A 121 -32.81 -16.48 -12.72
C THR A 121 -33.17 -16.22 -11.24
N GLY A 122 -33.53 -17.28 -10.52
CA GLY A 122 -33.97 -17.20 -9.12
C GLY A 122 -35.48 -17.02 -8.91
N GLN A 123 -36.29 -16.87 -9.96
CA GLN A 123 -37.75 -16.87 -9.84
C GLN A 123 -38.29 -18.31 -9.83
N ALA A 124 -38.90 -18.72 -8.71
CA ALA A 124 -39.58 -20.01 -8.61
C ALA A 124 -40.78 -20.08 -9.57
N ASN A 125 -40.99 -21.25 -10.19
CA ASN A 125 -42.09 -21.53 -11.12
C ASN A 125 -42.10 -20.72 -12.43
N SER A 126 -40.94 -20.23 -12.92
CA SER A 126 -40.87 -19.69 -14.29
C SER A 126 -41.19 -20.78 -15.32
N GLN A 127 -42.32 -20.60 -16.04
CA GLN A 127 -42.81 -21.52 -17.07
C GLN A 127 -42.23 -21.26 -18.48
N ARG A 128 -41.14 -20.49 -18.60
CA ARG A 128 -40.47 -20.27 -19.90
C ARG A 128 -40.04 -21.60 -20.54
N SER A 129 -40.15 -21.69 -21.85
CA SER A 129 -39.52 -22.74 -22.67
C SER A 129 -38.01 -22.78 -22.44
N ASP A 130 -37.38 -21.61 -22.46
CA ASP A 130 -35.95 -21.40 -22.63
C ASP A 130 -35.19 -21.57 -21.31
N LEU A 131 -34.05 -22.28 -21.35
CA LEU A 131 -33.25 -22.62 -20.17
C LEU A 131 -31.79 -22.21 -20.33
N LEU A 132 -31.37 -21.14 -19.68
CA LEU A 132 -29.95 -20.78 -19.57
C LEU A 132 -29.21 -21.83 -18.73
N PHE A 133 -28.23 -22.52 -19.31
CA PHE A 133 -27.37 -23.49 -18.60
C PHE A 133 -26.19 -22.81 -17.89
N GLY A 134 -25.43 -22.01 -18.65
CA GLY A 134 -24.24 -21.33 -18.17
C GLY A 134 -23.77 -20.23 -19.13
N MET A 135 -22.69 -19.55 -18.75
CA MET A 135 -22.10 -18.42 -19.46
C MET A 135 -20.66 -18.73 -19.90
N ILE A 136 -20.31 -18.36 -21.12
CA ILE A 136 -18.96 -18.35 -21.68
C ILE A 136 -18.45 -16.90 -21.70
N GLY A 137 -17.21 -16.70 -21.30
CA GLY A 137 -16.56 -15.38 -21.21
C GLY A 137 -16.95 -14.59 -19.95
N PRO A 138 -16.68 -13.28 -19.89
CA PRO A 138 -15.83 -12.49 -20.80
C PRO A 138 -14.41 -13.05 -20.96
N GLY A 139 -13.66 -12.59 -21.96
CA GLY A 139 -12.25 -12.95 -22.15
C GLY A 139 -11.32 -12.12 -21.27
N ARG A 140 -11.50 -10.81 -21.21
CA ARG A 140 -10.71 -9.90 -20.38
C ARG A 140 -10.96 -10.15 -18.89
N THR A 141 -9.86 -10.31 -18.15
CA THR A 141 -9.86 -10.50 -16.70
C THR A 141 -10.70 -9.47 -15.92
N ALA A 142 -10.63 -8.18 -16.26
CA ALA A 142 -11.39 -7.12 -15.58
C ALA A 142 -12.92 -7.27 -15.74
N GLU A 143 -13.38 -7.61 -16.94
CA GLU A 143 -14.79 -7.90 -17.20
C GLU A 143 -15.23 -9.20 -16.53
N ALA A 144 -14.38 -10.24 -16.56
CA ALA A 144 -14.65 -11.50 -15.88
C ALA A 144 -14.75 -11.35 -14.35
N VAL A 145 -13.91 -10.49 -13.73
CA VAL A 145 -14.00 -10.14 -12.31
C VAL A 145 -15.32 -9.45 -11.98
N ALA A 146 -15.74 -8.47 -12.80
CA ALA A 146 -17.01 -7.76 -12.61
C ALA A 146 -18.23 -8.68 -12.73
N VAL A 147 -18.27 -9.52 -13.77
CA VAL A 147 -19.36 -10.48 -14.03
C VAL A 147 -19.40 -11.58 -12.95
N SER A 148 -18.26 -12.20 -12.64
CA SER A 148 -18.15 -13.26 -11.64
C SER A 148 -18.50 -12.76 -10.23
N GLY A 149 -17.98 -11.58 -9.86
CA GLY A 149 -18.29 -10.94 -8.58
C GLY A 149 -19.78 -10.68 -8.42
N LEU A 150 -20.42 -10.08 -9.44
CA LEU A 150 -21.86 -9.82 -9.45
C LEU A 150 -22.69 -11.11 -9.24
N ILE A 151 -22.34 -12.19 -9.94
CA ILE A 151 -23.07 -13.46 -9.85
C ILE A 151 -22.80 -14.16 -8.50
N SER A 152 -21.57 -14.13 -7.98
CA SER A 152 -21.23 -14.76 -6.70
C SER A 152 -21.90 -14.14 -5.47
N TYR A 153 -22.32 -12.87 -5.53
CA TYR A 153 -23.15 -12.27 -4.47
C TYR A 153 -24.57 -12.86 -4.40
N LEU A 154 -25.06 -13.55 -5.44
CA LEU A 154 -26.36 -14.19 -5.42
C LEU A 154 -26.37 -15.45 -4.53
N PRO A 155 -27.54 -15.89 -4.02
CA PRO A 155 -27.70 -17.21 -3.40
C PRO A 155 -27.26 -18.35 -4.33
N THR A 156 -26.76 -19.45 -3.79
CA THR A 156 -26.16 -20.55 -4.58
C THR A 156 -27.08 -21.07 -5.68
N ASN A 157 -28.37 -21.23 -5.38
CA ASN A 157 -29.41 -21.65 -6.32
C ASN A 157 -29.76 -20.62 -7.43
N GLN A 158 -29.07 -19.49 -7.47
CA GLN A 158 -29.21 -18.45 -8.51
C GLN A 158 -27.89 -18.20 -9.27
N ARG A 159 -26.77 -18.80 -8.83
CA ARG A 159 -25.44 -18.58 -9.43
C ARG A 159 -25.34 -19.25 -10.80
N VAL A 160 -25.28 -18.46 -11.85
CA VAL A 160 -24.98 -18.95 -13.20
C VAL A 160 -23.49 -19.32 -13.27
N MET A 161 -23.20 -20.56 -13.65
CA MET A 161 -21.84 -21.03 -13.88
C MET A 161 -21.21 -20.26 -15.04
N GLN A 162 -20.01 -19.71 -14.81
CA GLN A 162 -19.27 -18.92 -15.79
C GLN A 162 -17.96 -19.65 -16.12
N ILE A 163 -17.64 -19.76 -17.41
CA ILE A 163 -16.38 -20.35 -17.89
C ILE A 163 -15.68 -19.42 -18.89
N SER A 164 -14.41 -19.10 -18.66
CA SER A 164 -13.62 -18.28 -19.61
C SER A 164 -12.60 -19.10 -20.40
N GLY A 165 -12.45 -18.76 -21.69
CA GLY A 165 -11.37 -19.23 -22.56
C GLY A 165 -10.10 -18.38 -22.50
N SER A 166 -10.13 -17.17 -21.91
CA SER A 166 -9.02 -16.22 -22.01
C SER A 166 -8.73 -15.38 -20.75
N SER A 167 -9.55 -15.45 -19.69
CA SER A 167 -9.29 -14.69 -18.45
C SER A 167 -8.25 -15.36 -17.54
N THR A 168 -7.00 -14.92 -17.60
CA THR A 168 -5.86 -15.48 -16.85
C THR A 168 -5.72 -14.97 -15.41
N GLY A 169 -6.45 -13.91 -15.03
CA GLY A 169 -6.41 -13.24 -13.72
C GLY A 169 -6.21 -14.12 -12.48
N LYS A 170 -5.12 -13.94 -11.72
CA LYS A 170 -4.87 -14.67 -10.44
C LYS A 170 -6.04 -14.54 -9.45
N GLN A 171 -6.57 -13.33 -9.26
CA GLN A 171 -7.64 -13.00 -8.31
C GLN A 171 -8.95 -13.78 -8.53
N LEU A 172 -9.20 -14.31 -9.73
CA LEU A 172 -10.36 -15.16 -10.03
C LEU A 172 -10.34 -16.51 -9.28
N GLN A 173 -9.20 -16.90 -8.69
CA GLN A 173 -9.06 -18.05 -7.78
C GLN A 173 -9.75 -17.82 -6.42
N ASP A 174 -10.07 -16.58 -6.04
CA ASP A 174 -10.70 -16.28 -4.75
C ASP A 174 -12.17 -16.73 -4.73
N ARG A 175 -12.40 -17.96 -4.28
CA ARG A 175 -13.72 -18.57 -4.15
C ARG A 175 -14.69 -17.83 -3.22
N SER A 176 -14.22 -16.90 -2.37
CA SER A 176 -15.12 -16.05 -1.59
C SER A 176 -15.78 -14.94 -2.43
N LYS A 177 -15.19 -14.60 -3.57
CA LYS A 177 -15.66 -13.58 -4.53
C LYS A 177 -16.07 -14.14 -5.89
N HIS A 178 -15.53 -15.30 -6.27
CA HIS A 178 -15.61 -15.89 -7.61
C HIS A 178 -16.00 -17.38 -7.56
N SER A 179 -16.97 -17.70 -6.70
CA SER A 179 -17.49 -19.05 -6.43
C SER A 179 -18.11 -19.77 -7.64
N ASN A 180 -18.55 -19.01 -8.66
CA ASN A 180 -19.22 -19.53 -9.86
C ASN A 180 -18.31 -19.56 -11.11
N PHE A 181 -17.06 -19.12 -10.98
CA PHE A 181 -16.11 -18.97 -12.11
C PHE A 181 -15.25 -20.20 -12.31
N PHE A 182 -14.94 -20.49 -13.57
CA PHE A 182 -14.02 -21.54 -14.02
C PHE A 182 -13.28 -21.05 -15.28
N ARG A 183 -12.16 -21.68 -15.63
CA ARG A 183 -11.47 -21.38 -16.90
C ARG A 183 -10.72 -22.57 -17.47
N VAL A 184 -10.65 -22.63 -18.79
CA VAL A 184 -9.91 -23.66 -19.55
C VAL A 184 -8.52 -23.21 -20.01
N ILE A 185 -8.12 -21.98 -19.66
CA ILE A 185 -6.79 -21.41 -19.87
C ILE A 185 -6.00 -21.40 -18.53
N PRO A 186 -4.66 -21.53 -18.54
CA PRO A 186 -3.85 -21.40 -17.33
C PRO A 186 -3.95 -20.00 -16.66
N PRO A 187 -3.72 -19.91 -15.33
CA PRO A 187 -3.68 -18.65 -14.58
C PRO A 187 -2.34 -17.89 -14.66
N ASP A 188 -2.39 -16.57 -14.44
CA ASP A 188 -1.24 -15.65 -14.46
C ASP A 188 -0.08 -16.08 -13.58
N ASN A 189 -0.33 -16.71 -12.43
CA ASN A 189 0.74 -17.10 -11.51
C ASN A 189 1.68 -18.15 -12.14
N VAL A 190 1.20 -18.94 -13.11
CA VAL A 190 2.04 -19.84 -13.90
C VAL A 190 2.85 -19.06 -14.94
N GLN A 191 2.27 -18.04 -15.61
CA GLN A 191 3.01 -17.16 -16.51
C GLN A 191 4.13 -16.41 -15.76
N VAL A 192 3.81 -15.86 -14.59
CA VAL A 192 4.74 -15.12 -13.74
C VAL A 192 5.88 -16.02 -13.24
N GLU A 193 5.60 -17.30 -12.94
CA GLU A 193 6.65 -18.29 -12.68
C GLU A 193 7.54 -18.54 -13.91
N VAL A 194 6.95 -18.68 -15.11
CA VAL A 194 7.69 -18.85 -16.37
C VAL A 194 8.62 -17.65 -16.64
N ILE A 195 8.10 -16.42 -16.48
CA ILE A 195 8.88 -15.19 -16.68
C ILE A 195 10.00 -15.10 -15.64
N MET A 196 9.73 -15.37 -14.36
CA MET A 196 10.76 -15.39 -13.32
C MET A 196 11.86 -16.43 -13.63
N GLN A 197 11.50 -17.65 -14.05
CA GLN A 197 12.51 -18.67 -14.42
C GLN A 197 13.28 -18.27 -15.69
N LEU A 198 12.64 -17.63 -16.67
CA LEU A 198 13.28 -17.14 -17.89
C LEU A 198 14.31 -16.04 -17.59
N LEU A 199 13.94 -15.07 -16.74
CA LEU A 199 14.85 -13.98 -16.32
C LEU A 199 16.08 -14.51 -15.58
N LEU A 200 15.93 -15.56 -14.76
CA LEU A 200 17.05 -16.21 -14.08
C LEU A 200 17.94 -17.00 -15.07
N GLN A 201 17.37 -17.67 -16.08
CA GLN A 201 18.14 -18.37 -17.12
C GLN A 201 18.87 -17.41 -18.08
N LEU A 202 18.39 -16.18 -18.22
CA LEU A 202 19.05 -15.09 -18.95
C LEU A 202 20.14 -14.37 -18.11
N GLU A 203 20.34 -14.76 -16.85
CA GLU A 203 21.23 -14.09 -15.87
C GLU A 203 20.88 -12.60 -15.61
N TRP A 204 19.60 -12.22 -15.75
CA TRP A 204 19.17 -10.83 -15.53
C TRP A 204 18.95 -10.53 -14.05
N ASN A 205 19.50 -9.40 -13.58
CA ASN A 205 19.32 -8.91 -12.21
C ASN A 205 18.87 -7.44 -12.11
N TYR A 206 18.65 -6.77 -13.26
CA TYR A 206 18.29 -5.36 -13.34
C TYR A 206 17.33 -5.10 -14.52
N VAL A 207 16.02 -5.12 -14.26
CA VAL A 207 14.97 -5.26 -15.31
C VAL A 207 13.83 -4.25 -15.16
N GLY A 208 13.31 -3.73 -16.26
CA GLY A 208 12.05 -2.99 -16.24
C GLY A 208 10.84 -3.94 -16.21
N ILE A 209 9.75 -3.53 -15.55
CA ILE A 209 8.41 -4.09 -15.71
C ILE A 209 7.46 -2.95 -16.06
N VAL A 210 6.77 -3.10 -17.19
CA VAL A 210 5.70 -2.20 -17.63
C VAL A 210 4.43 -3.02 -17.83
N TYR A 211 3.29 -2.53 -17.36
CA TYR A 211 2.07 -3.31 -17.26
C TYR A 211 0.81 -2.46 -17.46
N ASP A 212 -0.28 -3.06 -17.93
CA ASP A 212 -1.55 -2.32 -18.07
C ASP A 212 -2.19 -2.01 -16.72
N ASN A 213 -2.77 -0.81 -16.59
CA ASN A 213 -3.45 -0.34 -15.37
C ASN A 213 -4.85 -0.98 -15.17
N ASP A 214 -4.99 -2.29 -15.45
CA ASP A 214 -6.19 -3.10 -15.17
C ASP A 214 -5.86 -4.26 -14.21
N ASP A 215 -6.88 -5.08 -13.92
CA ASP A 215 -6.78 -6.19 -12.98
C ASP A 215 -5.88 -7.34 -13.46
N TYR A 216 -5.55 -7.42 -14.75
CA TYR A 216 -4.58 -8.38 -15.28
C TYR A 216 -3.15 -7.84 -15.12
N GLY A 217 -2.88 -6.69 -15.73
CA GLY A 217 -1.51 -6.14 -15.77
C GLY A 217 -0.95 -5.87 -14.38
N ARG A 218 -1.76 -5.28 -13.48
CA ARG A 218 -1.37 -5.02 -12.09
C ARG A 218 -1.06 -6.31 -11.33
N SER A 219 -1.94 -7.30 -11.40
CA SER A 219 -1.84 -8.57 -10.65
C SER A 219 -0.58 -9.34 -11.04
N ALA A 220 -0.33 -9.49 -12.35
CA ALA A 220 0.85 -10.16 -12.86
C ALA A 220 2.15 -9.39 -12.51
N ALA A 221 2.15 -8.06 -12.62
CA ALA A 221 3.32 -7.23 -12.32
C ALA A 221 3.69 -7.20 -10.83
N GLU A 222 2.71 -7.09 -9.94
CA GLU A 222 2.95 -7.08 -8.50
C GLU A 222 3.48 -8.44 -7.99
N GLU A 223 2.93 -9.55 -8.49
CA GLU A 223 3.41 -10.90 -8.16
C GLU A 223 4.80 -11.17 -8.75
N LEU A 224 5.08 -10.75 -9.99
CA LEU A 224 6.41 -10.88 -10.58
C LEU A 224 7.45 -10.07 -9.79
N ARG A 225 7.13 -8.82 -9.44
CA ARG A 225 8.02 -7.98 -8.61
C ARG A 225 8.30 -8.62 -7.24
N ARG A 226 7.31 -9.29 -6.62
CA ARG A 226 7.50 -10.05 -5.37
C ARG A 226 8.50 -11.20 -5.56
N LEU A 227 8.30 -12.07 -6.55
CA LEU A 227 9.19 -13.21 -6.81
C LEU A 227 10.61 -12.77 -7.19
N LEU A 228 10.75 -11.69 -7.96
CA LEU A 228 12.06 -11.12 -8.32
C LEU A 228 12.78 -10.54 -7.09
N LYS A 229 12.06 -9.88 -6.17
CA LYS A 229 12.61 -9.43 -4.87
C LYS A 229 13.14 -10.62 -4.05
N GLU A 230 12.40 -11.71 -3.98
CA GLU A 230 12.79 -12.99 -3.33
C GLU A 230 13.96 -13.72 -4.03
N ARG A 231 14.34 -13.30 -5.24
CA ARG A 231 15.49 -13.84 -6.00
C ARG A 231 16.61 -12.82 -6.21
N GLN A 232 16.52 -11.66 -5.56
CA GLN A 232 17.51 -10.59 -5.63
C GLN A 232 17.72 -10.11 -7.09
N VAL A 233 16.61 -9.96 -7.82
CA VAL A 233 16.52 -9.27 -9.11
C VAL A 233 15.84 -7.93 -8.87
N CYS A 234 16.48 -6.83 -9.23
CA CYS A 234 15.95 -5.48 -8.98
C CYS A 234 15.13 -4.96 -10.17
N VAL A 235 14.06 -4.23 -9.84
CA VAL A 235 13.09 -3.66 -10.78
C VAL A 235 13.11 -2.12 -10.69
N PRO A 236 14.08 -1.43 -11.33
CA PRO A 236 14.20 0.03 -11.31
C PRO A 236 13.07 0.78 -12.02
N VAL A 237 12.41 0.14 -12.98
CA VAL A 237 11.26 0.69 -13.72
C VAL A 237 10.06 -0.19 -13.44
N PHE A 238 9.02 0.37 -12.80
CA PHE A 238 7.79 -0.34 -12.46
C PHE A 238 6.59 0.58 -12.76
N THR A 239 6.15 0.59 -14.02
CA THR A 239 5.29 1.66 -14.55
C THR A 239 3.99 1.12 -15.16
N SER A 240 2.86 1.64 -14.70
CA SER A 240 1.52 1.30 -15.21
C SER A 240 1.14 2.10 -16.45
N LEU A 241 0.70 1.44 -17.52
CA LEU A 241 0.18 2.04 -18.75
C LEU A 241 -1.32 2.40 -18.62
N PRO A 242 -1.75 3.57 -19.11
CA PRO A 242 -3.17 3.84 -19.36
C PRO A 242 -3.77 2.85 -20.35
N LEU A 243 -5.06 2.52 -20.19
CA LEU A 243 -5.74 1.51 -21.01
C LEU A 243 -6.21 2.01 -22.38
N ASP A 244 -6.34 3.34 -22.55
CA ASP A 244 -6.57 3.97 -23.86
C ASP A 244 -5.21 4.34 -24.49
N PRO A 245 -4.74 3.61 -25.52
CA PRO A 245 -3.49 3.94 -26.21
C PRO A 245 -3.55 5.28 -26.95
N ARG A 246 -4.74 5.77 -27.32
CA ARG A 246 -4.91 7.02 -28.06
C ARG A 246 -4.82 8.24 -27.14
N SER A 247 -4.88 8.05 -25.83
CA SER A 247 -4.79 9.11 -24.84
C SER A 247 -3.44 9.83 -24.84
N THR A 248 -3.46 11.14 -24.61
CA THR A 248 -2.26 11.93 -24.35
C THR A 248 -1.50 11.43 -23.11
N ALA A 249 -2.23 10.86 -22.14
CA ALA A 249 -1.68 10.21 -20.96
C ALA A 249 -0.79 9.01 -21.33
N PHE A 250 -1.22 8.14 -22.25
CA PHE A 250 -0.41 7.01 -22.71
C PHE A 250 0.90 7.50 -23.34
N THR A 251 0.81 8.50 -24.21
CA THR A 251 2.00 9.08 -24.85
C THR A 251 2.95 9.74 -23.84
N ALA A 252 2.42 10.38 -22.78
CA ALA A 252 3.23 10.94 -21.71
C ALA A 252 3.96 9.84 -20.90
N VAL A 253 3.24 8.78 -20.50
CA VAL A 253 3.82 7.64 -19.77
C VAL A 253 4.85 6.88 -20.63
N GLY A 254 4.57 6.67 -21.92
CA GLY A 254 5.53 6.06 -22.85
C GLY A 254 6.83 6.86 -22.96
N ASN A 255 6.76 8.19 -23.04
CA ASN A 255 7.96 9.05 -23.01
C ASN A 255 8.66 9.04 -21.64
N GLN A 256 7.91 8.97 -20.53
CA GLN A 256 8.52 8.79 -19.19
C GLN A 256 9.31 7.47 -19.12
N ILE A 257 8.78 6.37 -19.65
CA ILE A 257 9.48 5.08 -19.70
C ILE A 257 10.74 5.21 -20.57
N VAL A 258 10.67 5.89 -21.72
CA VAL A 258 11.86 6.16 -22.54
C VAL A 258 12.96 6.88 -21.73
N GLU A 259 12.63 7.94 -21.01
CA GLU A 259 13.63 8.66 -20.20
C GLU A 259 14.16 7.80 -19.03
N GLN A 260 13.31 6.98 -18.41
CA GLN A 260 13.71 6.01 -17.38
C GLN A 260 14.67 4.93 -17.90
N LEU A 261 14.51 4.47 -19.15
CA LEU A 261 15.42 3.50 -19.79
C LEU A 261 16.73 4.15 -20.26
N LYS A 262 16.69 5.43 -20.69
CA LYS A 262 17.88 6.21 -21.10
C LYS A 262 18.75 6.69 -19.94
N ALA A 263 18.19 6.83 -18.73
CA ALA A 263 18.82 7.55 -17.63
C ALA A 263 20.17 6.93 -17.20
N SER A 264 21.26 7.59 -17.62
CA SER A 264 22.65 7.15 -17.46
C SER A 264 23.04 6.94 -16.01
N ASP A 265 22.59 7.84 -15.14
CA ASP A 265 23.03 7.90 -13.75
C ASP A 265 22.51 6.66 -13.01
N SER A 266 21.23 6.35 -13.20
CA SER A 266 20.55 5.14 -12.73
C SER A 266 21.00 3.83 -13.39
N GLY A 267 21.95 3.85 -14.32
CA GLY A 267 22.40 2.66 -15.06
C GLY A 267 21.39 2.17 -16.10
N VAL A 268 21.89 1.67 -17.23
CA VAL A 268 21.06 1.33 -18.41
C VAL A 268 20.25 0.06 -18.17
N VAL A 269 18.92 0.18 -18.24
CA VAL A 269 17.99 -0.95 -18.13
C VAL A 269 17.90 -1.68 -19.47
N ARG A 270 18.70 -2.75 -19.63
CA ARG A 270 18.84 -3.50 -20.88
C ARG A 270 17.75 -4.56 -21.14
N GLY A 271 16.91 -4.85 -20.16
CA GLY A 271 15.84 -5.84 -20.25
C GLY A 271 14.51 -5.29 -19.76
N LEU A 272 13.44 -5.49 -20.52
CA LEU A 272 12.10 -4.96 -20.23
C LEU A 272 11.02 -6.03 -20.37
N VAL A 273 10.28 -6.27 -19.28
CA VAL A 273 9.09 -7.13 -19.24
C VAL A 273 7.84 -6.30 -19.52
N VAL A 274 6.96 -6.78 -20.41
CA VAL A 274 5.70 -6.10 -20.77
C VAL A 274 4.48 -7.02 -20.51
N LEU A 275 3.71 -6.65 -19.49
CA LEU A 275 2.51 -7.35 -19.00
C LEU A 275 1.26 -6.53 -19.35
N ALA A 276 1.00 -6.40 -20.65
CA ALA A 276 0.02 -5.47 -21.22
C ALA A 276 -0.61 -6.05 -22.48
N GLY A 277 -1.81 -5.58 -22.82
CA GLY A 277 -2.58 -5.97 -24.00
C GLY A 277 -1.85 -5.76 -25.33
N THR A 278 -2.42 -6.31 -26.41
CA THR A 278 -1.82 -6.25 -27.75
C THR A 278 -1.64 -4.82 -28.26
N SER A 279 -2.65 -3.96 -28.04
CA SER A 279 -2.69 -2.57 -28.51
C SER A 279 -1.78 -1.64 -27.71
N THR A 280 -1.82 -1.74 -26.37
CA THR A 280 -0.96 -1.00 -25.45
C THR A 280 0.51 -1.42 -25.62
N THR A 281 0.80 -2.72 -25.72
CA THR A 281 2.15 -3.20 -26.05
C THR A 281 2.64 -2.69 -27.42
N SER A 282 1.80 -2.75 -28.46
CA SER A 282 2.18 -2.25 -29.79
C SER A 282 2.58 -0.79 -29.76
N LEU A 283 1.77 0.08 -29.14
CA LEU A 283 2.07 1.50 -29.09
C LEU A 283 3.26 1.82 -28.18
N LEU A 284 3.44 1.11 -27.06
CA LEU A 284 4.64 1.23 -26.24
C LEU A 284 5.89 0.94 -27.08
N VAL A 285 5.94 -0.19 -27.78
CA VAL A 285 7.08 -0.57 -28.63
C VAL A 285 7.29 0.44 -29.77
N GLN A 286 6.22 1.02 -30.33
CA GLN A 286 6.35 2.13 -31.30
C GLN A 286 6.93 3.43 -30.72
N ILE A 287 6.71 3.72 -29.44
CA ILE A 287 7.32 4.88 -28.75
C ILE A 287 8.79 4.58 -28.44
N LEU A 288 9.08 3.41 -27.88
CA LEU A 288 10.44 2.97 -27.55
C LEU A 288 11.33 2.89 -28.80
N ASN A 289 10.87 2.24 -29.89
CA ASN A 289 11.63 2.06 -31.13
C ASN A 289 11.98 3.38 -31.86
N LYS A 290 11.39 4.52 -31.47
CA LYS A 290 11.75 5.84 -32.00
C LYS A 290 12.91 6.50 -31.23
N GLN A 291 13.27 5.99 -30.05
CA GLN A 291 14.11 6.70 -29.08
C GLN A 291 15.12 5.84 -28.29
N ILE A 292 14.98 4.51 -28.34
CA ILE A 292 15.85 3.53 -27.68
C ILE A 292 16.58 2.73 -28.76
N THR A 293 17.92 2.63 -28.66
CA THR A 293 18.75 1.84 -29.59
C THR A 293 18.64 0.34 -29.31
N PHE A 294 18.72 -0.04 -28.03
CA PHE A 294 18.74 -1.43 -27.59
C PHE A 294 18.03 -1.62 -26.25
N THR A 295 17.13 -2.60 -26.19
CA THR A 295 16.52 -3.16 -24.98
C THR A 295 15.91 -4.49 -25.38
N GLN A 296 16.29 -5.58 -24.70
CA GLN A 296 15.72 -6.90 -24.96
C GLN A 296 14.34 -7.01 -24.30
N LEU A 297 13.33 -7.37 -25.09
CA LEU A 297 11.94 -7.46 -24.63
C LEU A 297 11.59 -8.88 -24.17
N VAL A 298 10.79 -8.95 -23.09
CA VAL A 298 10.08 -10.15 -22.62
C VAL A 298 8.59 -9.81 -22.54
N LEU A 299 7.76 -10.51 -23.30
CA LEU A 299 6.35 -10.16 -23.54
C LEU A 299 5.40 -11.22 -22.96
N SER A 300 4.27 -10.76 -22.43
CA SER A 300 3.13 -11.61 -22.03
C SER A 300 2.44 -12.28 -23.24
N GLU A 301 1.49 -13.19 -22.96
CA GLU A 301 0.74 -13.90 -24.00
C GLU A 301 -0.30 -13.04 -24.71
N ALA A 302 -0.63 -11.86 -24.17
CA ALA A 302 -1.51 -10.90 -24.82
C ALA A 302 -0.96 -10.34 -26.14
N VAL A 303 0.34 -10.52 -26.43
CA VAL A 303 0.91 -10.28 -27.78
C VAL A 303 0.63 -11.45 -28.74
N GLY A 304 0.23 -12.62 -28.23
CA GLY A 304 -0.52 -13.64 -28.96
C GLY A 304 0.22 -14.40 -30.06
N LEU A 305 1.55 -14.32 -30.10
CA LEU A 305 2.38 -14.66 -31.28
C LEU A 305 2.02 -13.82 -32.53
N ASN A 306 1.22 -12.76 -32.38
CA ASN A 306 0.82 -11.87 -33.46
C ASN A 306 1.98 -10.93 -33.81
N GLN A 307 2.68 -11.27 -34.89
CA GLN A 307 3.76 -10.44 -35.44
C GLN A 307 3.30 -9.01 -35.77
N ALA A 308 2.05 -8.81 -36.21
CA ALA A 308 1.57 -7.51 -36.67
C ALA A 308 1.60 -6.45 -35.55
N ALA A 309 1.34 -6.85 -34.30
CA ALA A 309 1.48 -5.99 -33.12
C ALA A 309 2.88 -5.37 -32.97
N LEU A 310 3.91 -6.00 -33.53
CA LEU A 310 5.31 -5.59 -33.50
C LEU A 310 5.82 -5.09 -34.87
N THR A 311 4.92 -4.84 -35.83
CA THR A 311 5.25 -4.21 -37.12
C THR A 311 5.03 -2.70 -37.12
N SER A 312 5.91 -1.97 -37.80
CA SER A 312 5.76 -0.53 -38.04
C SER A 312 4.72 -0.28 -39.12
N ALA A 313 3.62 0.41 -38.77
CA ALA A 313 2.53 0.75 -39.68
C ALA A 313 2.96 1.56 -40.92
N THR A 314 4.09 2.29 -40.86
CA THR A 314 4.60 3.10 -41.99
C THR A 314 5.56 2.33 -42.91
N ALA A 315 6.14 1.22 -42.44
CA ALA A 315 7.17 0.47 -43.17
C ALA A 315 6.79 -1.00 -43.44
N ASN A 316 5.70 -1.50 -42.87
CA ASN A 316 5.23 -2.89 -42.95
C ASN A 316 6.34 -3.93 -42.65
N THR A 317 7.19 -3.62 -41.68
CA THR A 317 8.34 -4.42 -41.23
C THR A 317 8.38 -4.47 -39.71
N VAL A 318 8.96 -5.53 -39.13
CA VAL A 318 9.12 -5.66 -37.68
C VAL A 318 10.06 -4.58 -37.15
N MET A 319 9.59 -3.89 -36.11
CA MET A 319 10.33 -2.83 -35.41
C MET A 319 11.68 -3.37 -34.91
N LEU A 320 12.75 -2.58 -35.07
CA LEU A 320 14.12 -2.98 -34.70
C LEU A 320 14.20 -3.47 -33.26
N LEU A 321 13.61 -2.72 -32.33
CA LEU A 321 13.59 -3.03 -30.89
C LEU A 321 12.76 -4.28 -30.54
N ALA A 322 11.91 -4.76 -31.45
CA ALA A 322 11.11 -5.97 -31.25
C ALA A 322 11.82 -7.24 -31.74
N ARG A 323 12.93 -7.12 -32.47
CA ARG A 323 13.67 -8.28 -32.99
C ARG A 323 14.35 -9.01 -31.84
N GLY A 324 14.28 -10.34 -31.87
CA GLY A 324 14.76 -11.19 -30.78
C GLY A 324 13.85 -11.19 -29.54
N ALA A 325 12.75 -10.43 -29.51
CA ALA A 325 11.82 -10.41 -28.39
C ALA A 325 11.37 -11.82 -27.99
N LEU A 326 11.38 -12.10 -26.69
CA LEU A 326 10.86 -13.33 -26.11
C LEU A 326 9.39 -13.09 -25.72
N THR A 327 8.52 -14.07 -25.96
CA THR A 327 7.12 -14.03 -25.48
C THR A 327 6.76 -15.33 -24.80
N THR A 328 6.05 -15.23 -23.69
CA THR A 328 5.41 -16.37 -23.02
C THR A 328 4.01 -16.58 -23.60
N SER A 329 3.61 -17.83 -23.81
CA SER A 329 2.28 -18.13 -24.35
C SER A 329 1.76 -19.49 -23.82
N PRO A 330 0.48 -19.60 -23.41
CA PRO A 330 -0.17 -20.89 -23.19
C PRO A 330 -0.03 -21.80 -24.42
N PRO A 331 -0.15 -23.13 -24.29
CA PRO A 331 -0.03 -24.05 -25.42
C PRO A 331 -1.02 -23.71 -26.53
N TYR A 332 -0.55 -23.10 -27.62
CA TYR A 332 -1.36 -22.84 -28.79
C TYR A 332 -1.66 -24.16 -29.51
N THR A 333 -2.92 -24.36 -29.88
CA THR A 333 -3.35 -25.51 -30.69
C THR A 333 -4.09 -24.96 -31.90
N SER A 334 -3.55 -25.16 -33.10
CA SER A 334 -4.20 -24.71 -34.32
C SER A 334 -5.53 -25.45 -34.54
N VAL A 335 -6.47 -24.79 -35.22
CA VAL A 335 -7.81 -25.33 -35.50
C VAL A 335 -8.04 -25.34 -37.02
N PRO A 336 -7.41 -26.25 -37.80
CA PRO A 336 -7.41 -26.17 -39.27
C PRO A 336 -8.81 -26.26 -39.89
N ASN A 337 -9.73 -26.96 -39.22
CA ASN A 337 -11.14 -27.07 -39.64
C ASN A 337 -11.83 -25.70 -39.60
N PHE A 338 -11.60 -24.92 -38.55
CA PHE A 338 -12.14 -23.56 -38.44
C PHE A 338 -11.42 -22.56 -39.35
N ALA A 339 -10.07 -22.64 -39.44
CA ALA A 339 -9.29 -21.78 -40.31
C ALA A 339 -9.74 -21.90 -41.78
N ARG A 340 -10.01 -23.12 -42.25
CA ARG A 340 -10.61 -23.36 -43.56
C ARG A 340 -11.99 -22.71 -43.68
N PHE A 341 -12.90 -22.98 -42.75
CA PHE A 341 -14.26 -22.41 -42.75
C PHE A 341 -14.25 -20.88 -42.79
N TRP A 342 -13.40 -20.22 -41.98
CA TRP A 342 -13.20 -18.78 -42.00
C TRP A 342 -12.70 -18.29 -43.36
N SER A 343 -11.70 -18.97 -43.94
CA SER A 343 -11.17 -18.62 -45.26
C SER A 343 -12.18 -18.82 -46.41
N GLU A 344 -13.12 -19.75 -46.28
CA GLU A 344 -14.21 -20.02 -47.24
C GLU A 344 -15.34 -18.99 -47.09
N LEU A 345 -15.68 -18.63 -45.84
CA LEU A 345 -16.67 -17.60 -45.50
C LEU A 345 -16.32 -16.26 -46.15
N TRP A 346 -15.05 -15.83 -46.07
CA TRP A 346 -14.56 -14.58 -46.69
C TRP A 346 -14.43 -14.62 -48.23
N ARG A 347 -14.58 -15.79 -48.87
CA ARG A 347 -14.50 -15.95 -50.33
C ARG A 347 -15.87 -15.98 -51.01
N ASP A 348 -16.89 -16.58 -50.37
CA ASP A 348 -18.23 -16.69 -50.93
C ASP A 348 -19.21 -15.68 -50.32
N LYS A 349 -19.60 -14.69 -51.14
CA LYS A 349 -20.59 -13.66 -50.80
C LYS A 349 -21.90 -14.25 -50.26
N THR A 350 -22.34 -15.39 -50.79
CA THR A 350 -23.59 -16.05 -50.42
C THR A 350 -23.49 -16.56 -48.99
N ASN A 351 -22.43 -17.29 -48.68
CA ASN A 351 -22.19 -17.87 -47.35
C ASN A 351 -21.95 -16.76 -46.32
N PHE A 352 -21.16 -15.73 -46.66
CA PHE A 352 -20.97 -14.57 -45.80
C PHE A 352 -22.29 -13.85 -45.50
N THR A 353 -23.12 -13.61 -46.52
CA THR A 353 -24.40 -12.92 -46.35
C THR A 353 -25.39 -13.73 -45.52
N MET A 354 -25.46 -15.06 -45.72
CA MET A 354 -26.30 -15.94 -44.89
C MET A 354 -25.84 -15.98 -43.43
N PHE A 355 -24.53 -16.03 -43.17
CA PHE A 355 -24.02 -16.03 -41.80
C PHE A 355 -24.20 -14.66 -41.12
N ALA A 356 -23.94 -13.57 -41.85
CA ALA A 356 -24.09 -12.20 -41.34
C ALA A 356 -25.55 -11.79 -41.09
N GLN A 357 -26.54 -12.39 -41.76
CA GLN A 357 -27.96 -12.26 -41.39
C GLN A 357 -28.25 -12.78 -39.97
N ARG A 358 -27.51 -13.81 -39.53
CA ARG A 358 -27.60 -14.40 -38.18
C ARG A 358 -26.71 -13.67 -37.17
N LEU A 359 -25.60 -13.07 -37.63
CA LEU A 359 -24.65 -12.28 -36.83
C LEU A 359 -24.43 -10.88 -37.45
N PRO A 360 -25.31 -9.89 -37.21
CA PRO A 360 -25.22 -8.55 -37.84
C PRO A 360 -23.93 -7.76 -37.52
N TRP A 361 -23.24 -8.11 -36.42
CA TRP A 361 -21.90 -7.58 -36.11
C TRP A 361 -20.87 -7.97 -37.20
N LEU A 362 -21.07 -9.08 -37.91
CA LEU A 362 -20.21 -9.52 -39.03
C LEU A 362 -20.44 -8.71 -40.33
N GLU A 363 -21.67 -8.28 -40.64
CA GLU A 363 -21.92 -7.31 -41.75
C GLU A 363 -21.27 -5.95 -41.43
N SER A 364 -21.32 -5.54 -40.16
CA SER A 364 -20.71 -4.29 -39.68
C SER A 364 -19.17 -4.34 -39.73
N TYR A 365 -18.57 -5.45 -39.30
CA TYR A 365 -17.13 -5.68 -39.36
C TYR A 365 -16.62 -5.82 -40.80
N PHE A 366 -17.36 -6.49 -41.71
CA PHE A 366 -17.04 -6.49 -43.15
C PHE A 366 -16.91 -5.07 -43.71
N LYS A 367 -17.87 -4.20 -43.36
CA LYS A 367 -17.87 -2.80 -43.78
C LYS A 367 -16.70 -2.00 -43.21
N GLN A 368 -16.23 -2.31 -42.00
CA GLN A 368 -15.02 -1.71 -41.43
C GLN A 368 -13.74 -2.16 -42.16
N VAL A 369 -13.58 -3.47 -42.42
CA VAL A 369 -12.37 -4.02 -43.04
C VAL A 369 -12.26 -3.71 -44.53
N VAL A 370 -13.35 -3.84 -45.27
CA VAL A 370 -13.38 -3.70 -46.75
C VAL A 370 -13.74 -2.27 -47.18
N GLU A 371 -14.11 -1.40 -46.24
CA GLU A 371 -14.61 -0.02 -46.48
C GLU A 371 -15.79 0.03 -47.49
N CYS A 372 -16.58 -1.05 -47.58
CA CYS A 372 -17.64 -1.22 -48.58
C CYS A 372 -18.91 -1.86 -48.03
N GLU A 373 -20.06 -1.50 -48.59
CA GLU A 373 -21.35 -2.13 -48.35
C GLU A 373 -21.36 -3.58 -48.87
N LEU A 374 -21.60 -4.56 -47.97
CA LEU A 374 -21.69 -6.00 -48.24
C LEU A 374 -22.51 -6.36 -49.50
N LYS A 375 -23.54 -5.57 -49.79
CA LYS A 375 -24.49 -5.78 -50.89
C LYS A 375 -23.91 -5.46 -52.27
N SER A 376 -22.87 -4.63 -52.39
CA SER A 376 -22.21 -4.36 -53.69
C SER A 376 -21.58 -5.63 -54.28
N SER A 377 -21.61 -5.80 -55.60
CA SER A 377 -20.92 -6.94 -56.25
C SER A 377 -19.41 -6.67 -56.42
N SER A 378 -19.04 -5.42 -56.75
CA SER A 378 -17.66 -4.98 -56.99
C SER A 378 -16.69 -5.32 -55.85
N CYS A 379 -17.18 -5.28 -54.61
CA CYS A 379 -16.38 -5.54 -53.39
C CYS A 379 -16.18 -7.04 -53.09
N TRP A 380 -16.68 -7.91 -53.97
CA TRP A 380 -16.42 -9.35 -53.96
C TRP A 380 -15.64 -9.81 -55.21
N GLU A 381 -15.73 -9.04 -56.30
CA GLU A 381 -15.10 -9.32 -57.60
C GLU A 381 -13.57 -9.13 -57.60
N ASP A 382 -13.03 -8.19 -56.82
CA ASP A 382 -11.59 -7.93 -56.78
C ASP A 382 -10.84 -8.85 -55.80
N ASN A 383 -10.25 -9.92 -56.33
CA ASN A 383 -9.40 -10.85 -55.58
C ASN A 383 -7.98 -10.29 -55.27
N SER A 384 -7.69 -9.04 -55.61
CA SER A 384 -6.43 -8.35 -55.28
C SER A 384 -6.54 -7.35 -54.11
N ASP A 385 -7.74 -7.18 -53.53
CA ASP A 385 -7.91 -6.41 -52.30
C ASP A 385 -7.08 -7.02 -51.17
N LYS A 386 -6.06 -6.27 -50.75
CA LYS A 386 -5.10 -6.66 -49.70
C LYS A 386 -5.75 -6.81 -48.33
N ARG A 387 -6.80 -6.04 -48.03
CA ARG A 387 -7.48 -6.06 -46.72
C ARG A 387 -8.28 -7.35 -46.57
N ARG A 388 -9.14 -7.66 -47.55
CA ARG A 388 -9.84 -8.95 -47.63
C ARG A 388 -8.86 -10.14 -47.70
N SER A 389 -7.72 -9.98 -48.37
CA SER A 389 -6.68 -11.01 -48.43
C SER A 389 -5.96 -11.25 -47.09
N GLN A 390 -5.90 -10.25 -46.20
CA GLN A 390 -5.33 -10.41 -44.85
C GLN A 390 -6.25 -11.24 -43.94
N GLU A 391 -7.56 -11.00 -43.97
CA GLU A 391 -8.52 -11.81 -43.19
C GLU A 391 -8.65 -13.26 -43.66
N ILE A 392 -8.31 -13.53 -44.93
CA ILE A 392 -8.23 -14.89 -45.48
C ILE A 392 -6.97 -15.65 -44.99
N SER A 393 -6.00 -14.98 -44.36
CA SER A 393 -4.74 -15.61 -43.92
C SER A 393 -4.88 -16.39 -42.61
N GLU A 394 -4.43 -17.64 -42.60
CA GLU A 394 -4.28 -18.45 -41.38
C GLU A 394 -3.33 -17.82 -40.34
N SER A 395 -2.49 -16.87 -40.76
CA SER A 395 -1.59 -16.11 -39.87
C SER A 395 -2.30 -15.02 -39.05
N ASN A 396 -3.58 -14.72 -39.31
CA ASN A 396 -4.36 -13.69 -38.61
C ASN A 396 -5.39 -14.29 -37.65
N MET A 397 -5.17 -15.52 -37.18
CA MET A 397 -6.12 -16.30 -36.38
C MET A 397 -5.89 -16.09 -34.87
N SER A 398 -6.95 -15.84 -34.08
CA SER A 398 -6.82 -15.74 -32.62
C SER A 398 -6.33 -17.05 -31.98
N LEU A 399 -5.32 -16.95 -31.10
CA LEU A 399 -4.84 -18.07 -30.29
C LEU A 399 -5.90 -18.63 -29.33
N TYR A 400 -6.83 -17.79 -28.87
CA TYR A 400 -7.81 -18.14 -27.85
C TYR A 400 -8.98 -18.96 -28.40
N ILE A 401 -9.18 -19.03 -29.73
CA ILE A 401 -10.22 -19.86 -30.36
C ILE A 401 -10.17 -21.30 -29.83
N SER A 402 -8.98 -21.91 -29.75
CA SER A 402 -8.83 -23.27 -29.22
C SER A 402 -9.29 -23.42 -27.76
N TYR A 403 -9.23 -22.35 -26.97
CA TYR A 403 -9.71 -22.29 -25.59
C TYR A 403 -11.22 -21.98 -25.52
N GLN A 404 -11.75 -21.07 -26.34
CA GLN A 404 -13.20 -20.86 -26.43
C GLN A 404 -13.93 -22.13 -26.87
N LEU A 405 -13.38 -22.89 -27.83
CA LEU A 405 -13.94 -24.19 -28.24
C LEU A 405 -13.88 -25.23 -27.11
N ARG A 406 -12.82 -25.25 -26.28
CA ARG A 406 -12.76 -26.08 -25.06
C ARG A 406 -13.82 -25.67 -24.04
N ALA A 407 -14.08 -24.36 -23.87
CA ALA A 407 -15.10 -23.85 -22.97
C ALA A 407 -16.53 -24.27 -23.40
N VAL A 408 -16.82 -24.20 -24.71
CA VAL A 408 -18.06 -24.75 -25.30
C VAL A 408 -18.16 -26.27 -25.11
N ALA A 409 -17.09 -27.01 -25.42
CA ALA A 409 -17.06 -28.47 -25.32
C ALA A 409 -17.29 -28.95 -23.88
N VAL A 410 -16.72 -28.22 -22.89
CA VAL A 410 -16.99 -28.43 -21.46
C VAL A 410 -18.47 -28.24 -21.13
N MET A 411 -19.07 -27.12 -21.54
CA MET A 411 -20.51 -26.86 -21.34
C MET A 411 -21.41 -27.94 -21.96
N ALA A 412 -21.13 -28.35 -23.20
CA ALA A 412 -21.90 -29.35 -23.91
C ALA A 412 -21.77 -30.77 -23.29
N SER A 413 -20.54 -31.15 -22.89
CA SER A 413 -20.26 -32.43 -22.25
C SER A 413 -20.90 -32.50 -20.85
N LEU A 414 -20.83 -31.42 -20.06
CA LEU A 414 -21.51 -31.32 -18.77
C LEU A 414 -23.04 -31.42 -18.91
N LEU A 415 -23.64 -30.74 -19.90
CA LEU A 415 -25.07 -30.82 -20.19
C LEU A 415 -25.49 -32.23 -20.61
N LYS A 416 -24.68 -32.93 -21.42
CA LYS A 416 -24.90 -34.33 -21.81
C LYS A 416 -24.85 -35.28 -20.61
N THR A 417 -23.90 -35.09 -19.71
CA THR A 417 -23.79 -35.86 -18.45
C THR A 417 -25.01 -35.63 -17.57
N LEU A 418 -25.39 -34.38 -17.32
CA LEU A 418 -26.56 -34.04 -16.52
C LEU A 418 -27.88 -34.52 -17.15
N HIS A 419 -28.02 -34.44 -18.49
CA HIS A 419 -29.17 -35.03 -19.20
C HIS A 419 -29.23 -36.55 -19.02
N THR A 420 -28.10 -37.24 -19.20
CA THR A 420 -28.03 -38.70 -19.04
C THR A 420 -28.36 -39.13 -17.60
N GLU A 421 -27.91 -38.38 -16.59
CA GLU A 421 -28.19 -38.66 -15.17
C GLU A 421 -29.66 -38.38 -14.80
N LYS A 422 -30.20 -37.22 -15.16
CA LYS A 422 -31.53 -36.77 -14.69
C LYS A 422 -32.69 -37.26 -15.59
N CYS A 423 -32.44 -37.54 -16.86
CA CYS A 423 -33.45 -37.99 -17.83
C CYS A 423 -33.27 -39.45 -18.29
N GLY A 424 -32.05 -39.98 -18.21
CA GLY A 424 -31.71 -41.32 -18.71
C GLY A 424 -31.32 -41.33 -20.20
N PRO A 425 -30.52 -42.33 -20.64
CA PRO A 425 -29.85 -42.34 -21.95
C PRO A 425 -30.76 -42.60 -23.16
N THR A 426 -32.07 -42.78 -22.95
CA THR A 426 -33.07 -43.05 -23.99
C THR A 426 -34.13 -41.96 -24.11
N GLU A 427 -34.05 -40.91 -23.29
CA GLU A 427 -34.91 -39.74 -23.40
C GLU A 427 -34.38 -38.83 -24.52
N HIS A 428 -35.30 -38.22 -25.29
CA HIS A 428 -34.97 -37.36 -26.43
C HIS A 428 -35.45 -35.92 -26.24
N THR A 429 -35.83 -35.55 -25.02
CA THR A 429 -36.33 -34.23 -24.65
C THR A 429 -35.66 -33.71 -23.37
N VAL A 430 -35.91 -32.45 -23.03
CA VAL A 430 -35.50 -31.86 -21.74
C VAL A 430 -36.53 -32.24 -20.68
N CYS A 431 -36.26 -33.32 -19.95
CA CYS A 431 -37.17 -33.82 -18.92
C CYS A 431 -37.30 -32.84 -17.72
N PRO A 432 -38.39 -32.94 -16.92
CA PRO A 432 -38.59 -32.06 -15.77
C PRO A 432 -37.48 -32.10 -14.71
N ALA A 433 -36.83 -33.25 -14.51
CA ALA A 433 -35.72 -33.37 -13.55
C ALA A 433 -34.51 -32.54 -13.98
N LEU A 434 -34.08 -32.66 -15.24
CA LEU A 434 -33.01 -31.82 -15.82
C LEU A 434 -33.36 -30.33 -15.76
N ARG A 435 -34.60 -29.97 -16.12
CA ARG A 435 -35.10 -28.59 -16.01
C ARG A 435 -34.95 -28.04 -14.60
N ASN A 436 -35.32 -28.83 -13.58
CA ASN A 436 -35.17 -28.45 -12.18
C ASN A 436 -33.70 -28.30 -11.76
N SER A 437 -32.81 -29.22 -12.16
CA SER A 437 -31.36 -29.12 -11.89
C SER A 437 -30.74 -27.88 -12.52
N ILE A 438 -31.09 -27.56 -13.77
CA ILE A 438 -30.60 -26.36 -14.47
C ILE A 438 -31.13 -25.07 -13.82
N GLN A 439 -32.42 -25.02 -13.47
CA GLN A 439 -33.00 -23.86 -12.79
C GLN A 439 -32.48 -23.70 -11.36
N GLY A 440 -32.19 -24.80 -10.67
CA GLY A 440 -31.72 -24.84 -9.28
C GLY A 440 -30.22 -24.62 -9.08
N ARG A 441 -29.41 -24.67 -10.15
CA ARG A 441 -27.95 -24.33 -10.22
C ARG A 441 -26.98 -25.19 -9.40
N GLU A 442 -27.36 -25.68 -8.23
CA GLU A 442 -26.49 -26.40 -7.30
C GLU A 442 -25.90 -27.68 -7.95
N ASP A 443 -26.74 -28.51 -8.56
CA ASP A 443 -26.32 -29.67 -9.37
C ASP A 443 -25.30 -29.33 -10.46
N VAL A 444 -25.42 -28.16 -11.11
CA VAL A 444 -24.54 -27.75 -12.22
C VAL A 444 -23.16 -27.34 -11.70
N LEU A 445 -23.13 -26.58 -10.61
CA LEU A 445 -21.89 -26.12 -9.97
C LEU A 445 -21.13 -27.26 -9.27
N ASP A 446 -21.84 -28.20 -8.65
CA ASP A 446 -21.24 -29.39 -8.03
C ASP A 446 -20.66 -30.34 -9.10
N MET A 447 -21.45 -30.65 -10.14
CA MET A 447 -21.00 -31.53 -11.22
C MET A 447 -19.76 -30.97 -11.95
N MET A 448 -19.67 -29.64 -12.11
CA MET A 448 -18.49 -28.97 -12.69
C MET A 448 -17.22 -29.13 -11.85
N GLN A 449 -17.33 -29.21 -10.52
CA GLN A 449 -16.18 -29.41 -9.63
C GLN A 449 -15.73 -30.88 -9.58
N HIS A 450 -16.66 -31.83 -9.70
CA HIS A 450 -16.39 -33.25 -9.46
C HIS A 450 -16.28 -34.13 -10.71
N THR A 451 -16.72 -33.67 -11.89
CA THR A 451 -16.72 -34.48 -13.12
C THR A 451 -15.39 -34.37 -13.89
N ASN A 452 -14.85 -35.52 -14.32
CA ASN A 452 -13.77 -35.57 -15.29
C ASN A 452 -14.35 -35.55 -16.71
N ILE A 453 -14.25 -34.42 -17.38
CA ILE A 453 -14.94 -34.10 -18.63
C ILE A 453 -14.15 -34.64 -19.81
N SER A 454 -14.73 -35.59 -20.55
CA SER A 454 -14.13 -36.07 -21.80
C SER A 454 -14.33 -35.09 -22.94
N LEU A 455 -13.27 -34.90 -23.75
CA LEU A 455 -13.32 -34.14 -25.00
C LEU A 455 -13.20 -35.04 -26.25
N THR A 456 -13.06 -36.37 -26.08
CA THR A 456 -12.81 -37.29 -27.21
C THR A 456 -13.94 -37.29 -28.24
N ASP A 457 -15.17 -37.06 -27.80
CA ASP A 457 -16.35 -37.02 -28.67
C ASP A 457 -16.29 -35.88 -29.72
N PHE A 458 -15.52 -34.81 -29.45
CA PHE A 458 -15.43 -33.63 -30.33
C PHE A 458 -14.28 -33.71 -31.33
N VAL A 459 -13.41 -34.72 -31.23
CA VAL A 459 -12.28 -34.96 -32.16
C VAL A 459 -12.72 -35.08 -33.63
N PRO A 460 -13.87 -35.69 -33.98
CA PRO A 460 -14.37 -35.71 -35.37
C PRO A 460 -14.74 -34.32 -35.91
N ILE A 461 -15.17 -33.39 -35.04
CA ILE A 461 -15.50 -32.00 -35.43
C ILE A 461 -14.21 -31.18 -35.57
N SER A 462 -13.27 -31.35 -34.63
CA SER A 462 -12.01 -30.61 -34.61
C SER A 462 -10.87 -31.46 -34.05
N SER A 463 -9.85 -31.70 -34.87
CA SER A 463 -8.64 -32.45 -34.50
C SER A 463 -7.84 -31.81 -33.36
N SER A 464 -8.07 -30.52 -33.05
CA SER A 464 -7.45 -29.82 -31.92
C SER A 464 -7.77 -30.43 -30.54
N PHE A 465 -8.85 -31.21 -30.43
CA PHE A 465 -9.16 -31.98 -29.22
C PHE A 465 -8.36 -33.29 -29.10
N GLY A 466 -7.72 -33.76 -30.17
CA GLY A 466 -7.04 -35.07 -30.20
C GLY A 466 -5.85 -35.20 -29.26
N GLY A 467 -5.28 -34.08 -28.80
CA GLY A 467 -4.20 -34.06 -27.79
C GLY A 467 -4.67 -34.02 -26.33
N LEU A 468 -5.96 -33.83 -26.07
CA LEU A 468 -6.51 -33.61 -24.72
C LEU A 468 -7.73 -34.53 -24.50
N THR A 469 -7.49 -35.69 -23.91
CA THR A 469 -8.53 -36.72 -23.73
C THR A 469 -9.57 -36.35 -22.68
N SER A 470 -9.17 -35.70 -21.58
CA SER A 470 -10.09 -35.20 -20.56
C SER A 470 -9.54 -34.04 -19.72
N LEU A 471 -10.46 -33.22 -19.20
CA LEU A 471 -10.21 -32.09 -18.31
C LEU A 471 -10.90 -32.30 -16.96
N SER A 472 -10.34 -31.69 -15.91
CA SER A 472 -10.97 -31.54 -14.59
C SER A 472 -10.64 -30.14 -14.05
N PHE A 473 -11.29 -29.69 -12.99
CA PHE A 473 -11.02 -28.38 -12.36
C PHE A 473 -10.50 -28.57 -10.94
N ASP A 474 -9.71 -27.62 -10.46
CA ASP A 474 -9.24 -27.58 -9.07
C ASP A 474 -10.24 -26.88 -8.14
N GLY A 475 -9.93 -26.82 -6.84
CA GLY A 475 -10.75 -26.12 -5.86
C GLY A 475 -10.91 -24.61 -6.13
N SER A 476 -9.98 -24.02 -6.88
CA SER A 476 -9.96 -22.60 -7.28
C SER A 476 -10.83 -22.31 -8.52
N GLY A 477 -11.07 -23.31 -9.36
CA GLY A 477 -11.77 -23.21 -10.65
C GLY A 477 -10.86 -23.27 -11.88
N ASP A 478 -9.57 -23.57 -11.69
CA ASP A 478 -8.54 -23.62 -12.74
C ASP A 478 -8.41 -25.03 -13.34
N VAL A 479 -8.00 -25.11 -14.61
CA VAL A 479 -7.99 -26.37 -15.36
C VAL A 479 -6.83 -27.30 -14.99
N ILE A 480 -7.18 -28.49 -14.51
CA ILE A 480 -6.31 -29.66 -14.36
C ILE A 480 -6.46 -30.56 -15.59
N ASN A 481 -5.61 -30.35 -16.60
CA ASN A 481 -5.35 -31.36 -17.62
C ASN A 481 -4.73 -32.61 -16.96
N ARG A 482 -5.21 -33.80 -17.32
CA ARG A 482 -4.64 -35.08 -16.86
C ARG A 482 -3.71 -35.65 -17.93
N GLY A 483 -2.54 -35.05 -18.06
CA GLY A 483 -1.49 -35.45 -19.01
C GLY A 483 -0.12 -34.96 -18.57
N ASP A 484 0.93 -35.42 -19.26
CA ASP A 484 2.32 -35.03 -19.03
C ASP A 484 2.62 -33.69 -19.74
N ASP A 485 1.75 -32.71 -19.47
CA ASP A 485 1.45 -31.59 -20.36
C ASP A 485 2.36 -30.37 -20.14
N VAL A 486 2.73 -29.74 -21.25
CA VAL A 486 3.30 -28.38 -21.26
C VAL A 486 2.23 -27.40 -20.77
N LYS A 487 2.55 -26.57 -19.78
CA LYS A 487 1.63 -25.57 -19.21
C LYS A 487 1.80 -24.18 -19.82
N TYR A 488 3.02 -23.84 -20.25
CA TYR A 488 3.35 -22.61 -20.99
C TYR A 488 4.50 -22.89 -21.97
N THR A 489 4.60 -22.08 -23.01
CA THR A 489 5.67 -22.10 -24.01
C THR A 489 6.37 -20.75 -24.07
N VAL A 490 7.63 -20.73 -24.50
CA VAL A 490 8.39 -19.50 -24.76
C VAL A 490 8.74 -19.46 -26.25
N HIS A 491 8.52 -18.33 -26.90
CA HIS A 491 8.80 -18.11 -28.32
C HIS A 491 9.72 -16.90 -28.50
N ASN A 492 10.53 -16.91 -29.55
CA ASN A 492 11.51 -15.87 -29.89
C ASN A 492 11.21 -15.32 -31.30
N LEU A 493 11.16 -14.00 -31.44
CA LEU A 493 10.84 -13.32 -32.71
C LEU A 493 12.09 -13.12 -33.57
N LYS A 494 12.37 -14.07 -34.47
CA LYS A 494 13.63 -14.15 -35.23
C LYS A 494 13.44 -14.19 -36.74
N GLY A 495 14.54 -14.12 -37.48
CA GLY A 495 14.53 -14.14 -38.94
C GLY A 495 14.01 -15.46 -39.53
N ASN A 496 13.19 -15.36 -40.59
CA ASN A 496 12.69 -16.51 -41.34
C ASN A 496 12.72 -16.22 -42.86
N GLY A 497 13.92 -16.31 -43.46
CA GLY A 497 14.12 -16.39 -44.91
C GLY A 497 13.64 -15.22 -45.78
N GLY A 498 13.23 -14.09 -45.19
CA GLY A 498 12.62 -12.95 -45.89
C GLY A 498 11.70 -12.09 -45.01
N GLY A 499 11.27 -12.62 -43.86
CA GLY A 499 10.58 -11.88 -42.82
C GLY A 499 11.08 -12.24 -41.43
N TYR A 500 10.25 -11.98 -40.42
CA TYR A 500 10.42 -12.43 -39.04
C TYR A 500 9.25 -13.35 -38.66
N ALA A 501 9.45 -14.26 -37.71
CA ALA A 501 8.37 -15.07 -37.15
C ALA A 501 8.68 -15.46 -35.69
N PHE A 502 7.64 -15.60 -34.87
CA PHE A 502 7.78 -16.23 -33.56
C PHE A 502 8.05 -17.73 -33.74
N THR A 503 9.15 -18.21 -33.17
CA THR A 503 9.52 -19.63 -33.14
C THR A 503 9.55 -20.11 -31.70
N GLN A 504 8.94 -21.27 -31.42
CA GLN A 504 9.00 -21.87 -30.08
C GLN A 504 10.44 -22.26 -29.74
N VAL A 505 10.94 -21.73 -28.61
CA VAL A 505 12.30 -21.94 -28.09
C VAL A 505 12.31 -22.45 -26.65
N GLY A 506 11.16 -22.57 -25.99
CA GLY A 506 11.09 -23.13 -24.64
C GLY A 506 9.74 -23.73 -24.28
N THR A 507 9.75 -24.60 -23.27
CA THR A 507 8.58 -25.26 -22.70
C THR A 507 8.65 -25.27 -21.18
N PHE A 508 7.55 -24.89 -20.53
CA PHE A 508 7.38 -24.94 -19.08
C PHE A 508 6.42 -26.06 -18.68
N LYS A 509 6.86 -26.92 -17.77
CA LYS A 509 6.15 -28.14 -17.34
C LYS A 509 6.67 -28.56 -15.98
N ASN A 510 5.81 -29.12 -15.12
CA ASN A 510 6.18 -29.62 -13.78
C ASN A 510 6.99 -28.60 -12.94
N HIS A 511 6.59 -27.31 -12.98
CA HIS A 511 7.30 -26.19 -12.34
C HIS A 511 8.75 -25.95 -12.81
N GLN A 512 9.08 -26.36 -14.03
CA GLN A 512 10.41 -26.18 -14.62
C GLN A 512 10.33 -25.63 -16.06
N LEU A 513 11.04 -24.54 -16.33
CA LEU A 513 11.29 -24.01 -17.67
C LEU A 513 12.51 -24.71 -18.29
N THR A 514 12.32 -25.27 -19.50
CA THR A 514 13.41 -25.76 -20.35
C THR A 514 13.51 -24.89 -21.60
N MET A 515 14.69 -24.32 -21.86
CA MET A 515 14.99 -23.49 -23.04
C MET A 515 15.92 -24.20 -24.03
N ASN A 516 15.71 -23.98 -25.33
CA ASN A 516 16.56 -24.42 -26.43
C ASN A 516 17.35 -23.22 -26.98
N THR A 517 18.41 -22.85 -26.26
CA THR A 517 19.26 -21.67 -26.53
C THR A 517 19.90 -21.69 -27.92
N ASN A 518 20.15 -22.87 -28.49
CA ASN A 518 20.63 -23.05 -29.86
C ASN A 518 19.61 -22.65 -30.94
N GLN A 519 18.35 -22.37 -30.57
CA GLN A 519 17.29 -21.92 -31.48
C GLN A 519 16.82 -20.48 -31.23
N THR A 520 17.38 -19.76 -30.26
CA THR A 520 17.14 -18.32 -30.10
C THR A 520 18.06 -17.49 -30.98
N GLU A 521 17.54 -16.39 -31.50
CA GLU A 521 18.29 -15.33 -32.18
C GLU A 521 17.96 -13.99 -31.51
N PHE A 522 18.99 -13.21 -31.16
CA PHE A 522 18.87 -11.86 -30.62
C PHE A 522 19.63 -10.87 -31.52
N TYR A 523 19.54 -9.57 -31.24
CA TYR A 523 20.18 -8.55 -32.07
C TYR A 523 20.79 -7.43 -31.23
N ASP A 524 21.96 -6.93 -31.63
CA ASP A 524 22.63 -5.80 -30.96
C ASP A 524 22.11 -4.42 -31.42
N GLU A 525 22.74 -3.33 -30.94
CA GLU A 525 22.32 -1.96 -31.23
C GLU A 525 22.52 -1.56 -32.72
N ASP A 526 23.43 -2.25 -33.43
CA ASP A 526 23.67 -2.09 -34.88
C ASP A 526 22.78 -3.05 -35.71
N GLY A 527 22.06 -3.97 -35.05
CA GLY A 527 21.18 -4.96 -35.67
C GLY A 527 21.87 -6.23 -36.15
N ALA A 528 23.11 -6.50 -35.71
CA ALA A 528 23.79 -7.76 -35.97
C ALA A 528 23.25 -8.89 -35.07
N SER A 529 23.27 -10.12 -35.60
CA SER A 529 22.67 -11.30 -34.96
C SER A 529 23.55 -11.84 -33.82
N LEU A 530 22.95 -12.12 -32.66
CA LEU A 530 23.58 -12.63 -31.43
C LEU A 530 22.98 -13.99 -31.03
N SER A 531 23.82 -14.91 -30.56
CA SER A 531 23.37 -16.12 -29.85
C SER A 531 22.99 -15.83 -28.39
N TRP A 532 22.44 -16.83 -27.69
CA TRP A 532 22.11 -16.75 -26.26
C TRP A 532 23.32 -16.33 -25.41
N ASP A 533 24.47 -16.98 -25.60
CA ASP A 533 25.70 -16.72 -24.82
C ASP A 533 26.37 -15.39 -25.19
N GLN A 534 25.89 -14.71 -26.24
CA GLN A 534 26.34 -13.40 -26.69
C GLN A 534 25.41 -12.25 -26.26
N LEU A 535 24.20 -12.56 -25.79
CA LEU A 535 23.22 -11.57 -25.34
C LEU A 535 23.75 -10.84 -24.09
N PRO A 536 23.96 -9.51 -24.11
CA PRO A 536 24.41 -8.79 -22.92
C PRO A 536 23.34 -8.88 -21.82
N PRO A 537 23.62 -9.45 -20.64
CA PRO A 537 22.60 -9.67 -19.62
C PRO A 537 22.16 -8.34 -19.01
N ALA A 538 20.87 -8.23 -18.66
CA ALA A 538 20.31 -7.04 -18.01
C ALA A 538 20.77 -6.99 -16.55
N GLN A 539 21.95 -6.38 -16.34
CA GLN A 539 22.64 -6.29 -15.06
C GLN A 539 23.11 -4.87 -14.78
N CYS A 540 23.21 -4.53 -13.49
CA CYS A 540 23.81 -3.28 -13.02
C CYS A 540 25.28 -3.16 -13.49
N GLN A 541 25.60 -2.11 -14.26
CA GLN A 541 26.95 -1.88 -14.76
C GLN A 541 27.87 -1.25 -13.70
N VAL A 542 29.12 -1.70 -13.68
CA VAL A 542 30.13 -1.22 -12.71
C VAL A 542 30.44 0.26 -12.96
N GLY A 543 30.24 1.08 -11.92
CA GLY A 543 30.50 2.53 -11.95
C GLY A 543 29.26 3.41 -12.10
N HIS A 544 28.12 2.83 -12.46
CA HIS A 544 26.83 3.54 -12.50
C HIS A 544 26.16 3.58 -11.13
N ASP A 545 25.33 4.59 -10.89
CA ASP A 545 24.49 4.71 -9.70
C ASP A 545 23.19 3.90 -9.89
N CYS A 546 23.37 2.62 -10.26
CA CYS A 546 22.29 1.66 -10.48
C CYS A 546 21.23 1.85 -9.42
N LEU A 547 19.99 2.18 -9.82
CA LEU A 547 18.92 2.42 -8.86
C LEU A 547 18.88 1.23 -7.92
N THR A 548 19.18 1.51 -6.66
CA THR A 548 18.84 0.57 -5.61
C THR A 548 17.35 0.34 -5.71
N CYS A 549 16.88 -0.86 -5.37
CA CYS A 549 15.46 -1.10 -5.16
C CYS A 549 15.03 -0.40 -3.85
N ALA A 550 15.05 0.93 -3.92
CA ALA A 550 15.34 1.84 -2.81
C ALA A 550 14.12 2.15 -1.95
N SER A 551 12.91 1.84 -2.44
CA SER A 551 11.68 1.86 -1.66
C SER A 551 11.59 0.69 -0.69
N ASP A 552 12.24 -0.44 -0.97
CA ASP A 552 11.65 -1.74 -0.61
C ASP A 552 12.41 -2.56 0.43
N VAL A 553 13.57 -2.11 0.91
CA VAL A 553 14.28 -2.76 2.04
C VAL A 553 14.02 -2.04 3.35
N SER A 554 13.99 -0.71 3.35
CA SER A 554 13.61 0.09 4.52
C SER A 554 12.17 -0.20 4.98
N GLU A 555 11.27 -0.46 4.02
CA GLU A 555 9.85 -0.77 4.23
C GLU A 555 9.54 -2.24 4.60
N ASN A 556 10.53 -3.15 4.55
CA ASN A 556 10.39 -4.57 4.93
C ASN A 556 10.04 -4.75 6.42
N VAL A 557 9.79 -5.99 6.82
CA VAL A 557 9.72 -6.43 8.22
C VAL A 557 10.55 -7.70 8.44
N THR A 558 11.13 -7.88 9.62
CA THR A 558 11.62 -9.20 10.06
C THR A 558 10.43 -10.03 10.54
N PHE A 559 10.40 -11.31 10.20
CA PHE A 559 9.38 -12.23 10.67
C PHE A 559 9.97 -13.55 11.16
N ILE A 560 9.46 -14.04 12.28
CA ILE A 560 9.77 -15.37 12.84
C ILE A 560 8.45 -16.00 13.29
N GLU A 561 8.19 -17.24 12.89
CA GLU A 561 6.95 -17.95 13.24
C GLU A 561 6.97 -18.54 14.67
N GLY A 562 5.81 -18.49 15.34
CA GLY A 562 5.58 -19.07 16.66
C GLY A 562 4.09 -19.06 17.02
N ASP A 563 3.73 -19.56 18.21
CA ASP A 563 2.33 -19.64 18.65
C ASP A 563 1.77 -18.26 19.05
N PHE A 564 2.63 -17.39 19.60
CA PHE A 564 2.30 -16.03 20.07
C PHE A 564 3.39 -15.04 19.64
N TYR A 565 3.03 -13.84 19.19
CA TYR A 565 3.94 -12.92 18.51
C TYR A 565 4.28 -11.67 19.32
N VAL A 566 5.56 -11.26 19.29
CA VAL A 566 6.00 -9.92 19.71
C VAL A 566 6.05 -9.01 18.48
N ILE A 567 5.57 -7.76 18.58
CA ILE A 567 5.86 -6.71 17.58
C ILE A 567 7.02 -5.85 18.10
N GLY A 568 8.11 -5.71 17.34
CA GLY A 568 9.24 -4.85 17.67
C GLY A 568 9.23 -3.55 16.85
N LEU A 569 9.29 -2.38 17.51
CA LEU A 569 9.33 -1.06 16.87
C LEU A 569 10.74 -0.44 17.02
N VAL A 570 11.54 -0.47 15.95
CA VAL A 570 12.96 -0.08 15.95
C VAL A 570 13.27 1.00 14.89
N PRO A 571 14.12 2.00 15.15
CA PRO A 571 14.40 3.10 14.21
C PRO A 571 15.55 2.78 13.24
N VAL A 572 15.43 1.70 12.45
CA VAL A 572 16.51 1.13 11.61
C VAL A 572 16.96 2.07 10.49
N SER A 573 16.00 2.73 9.83
CA SER A 573 16.28 3.76 8.83
C SER A 573 16.32 5.16 9.43
N GLU A 574 16.93 6.07 8.67
CA GLU A 574 16.68 7.51 8.82
C GLU A 574 15.26 7.89 8.39
N LYS A 575 14.83 9.06 8.86
CA LYS A 575 13.58 9.69 8.43
C LYS A 575 13.74 10.27 7.02
N ASN A 576 12.80 9.99 6.12
CA ASN A 576 12.75 10.67 4.84
C ASN A 576 12.22 12.11 5.00
N SER A 577 12.77 13.03 4.21
CA SER A 577 12.40 14.46 4.21
C SER A 577 11.59 14.87 2.97
N GLY A 578 11.61 14.06 1.90
CA GLY A 578 10.80 14.26 0.70
C GLY A 578 9.49 13.47 0.72
N ASP A 579 9.44 12.38 1.50
CA ASP A 579 8.24 11.60 1.79
C ASP A 579 8.01 11.60 3.32
N LEU A 580 6.76 11.80 3.74
CA LEU A 580 6.36 11.82 5.16
C LEU A 580 6.01 10.43 5.70
N LEU A 581 5.68 9.51 4.81
CA LEU A 581 5.30 8.14 5.11
C LEU A 581 6.42 7.16 4.77
N GLY A 582 7.14 7.35 3.67
CA GLY A 582 8.28 6.51 3.28
C GLY A 582 9.51 6.66 4.18
N CYS A 583 10.29 5.59 4.25
CA CYS A 583 11.55 5.56 4.99
C CYS A 583 12.77 6.07 4.21
N GLY A 584 13.81 6.49 4.95
CA GLY A 584 15.13 6.81 4.40
C GLY A 584 16.11 5.64 4.40
N GLU A 585 17.38 5.98 4.17
CA GLU A 585 18.52 5.06 4.19
C GLU A 585 18.65 4.25 5.49
N VAL A 586 19.15 3.02 5.41
CA VAL A 586 19.50 2.19 6.57
C VAL A 586 20.71 2.81 7.28
N LYS A 587 20.64 2.95 8.61
CA LYS A 587 21.70 3.54 9.42
C LYS A 587 22.93 2.64 9.48
N GLY A 588 24.12 3.25 9.34
CA GLY A 588 25.42 2.57 9.52
C GLY A 588 25.99 2.64 10.94
N LEU A 589 25.19 3.04 11.94
CA LEU A 589 25.62 3.19 13.34
C LEU A 589 24.75 2.36 14.29
N VAL A 590 23.45 2.67 14.35
CA VAL A 590 22.50 2.07 15.31
C VAL A 590 21.18 1.79 14.57
N GLY A 591 20.63 0.59 14.72
CA GLY A 591 19.30 0.27 14.18
C GLY A 591 19.07 -1.20 13.86
N ALA A 592 19.90 -1.78 12.98
CA ALA A 592 19.75 -3.17 12.56
C ALA A 592 20.21 -4.15 13.65
N ASP A 593 21.11 -3.71 14.52
CA ASP A 593 21.49 -4.38 15.75
C ASP A 593 20.40 -4.31 16.83
N LEU A 594 19.65 -3.20 16.93
CA LEU A 594 18.44 -3.14 17.77
C LEU A 594 17.40 -4.18 17.32
N ALA A 595 17.17 -4.31 16.01
CA ALA A 595 16.31 -5.34 15.44
C ALA A 595 16.82 -6.75 15.78
N GLN A 596 18.13 -6.98 15.61
CA GLN A 596 18.77 -8.25 15.93
C GLN A 596 18.75 -8.57 17.44
N GLY A 597 18.75 -7.57 18.31
CA GLY A 597 18.59 -7.73 19.76
C GLY A 597 17.23 -8.31 20.15
N ILE A 598 16.15 -7.90 19.46
CA ILE A 598 14.82 -8.50 19.65
C ILE A 598 14.80 -9.93 19.11
N VAL A 599 15.43 -10.19 17.95
CA VAL A 599 15.58 -11.56 17.40
C VAL A 599 16.28 -12.47 18.41
N PHE A 600 17.45 -12.06 18.91
CA PHE A 600 18.22 -12.77 19.93
C PHE A 600 17.40 -13.05 21.19
N ALA A 601 16.68 -12.05 21.71
CA ALA A 601 15.85 -12.22 22.90
C ALA A 601 14.71 -13.24 22.68
N VAL A 602 14.09 -13.25 21.49
CA VAL A 602 13.07 -14.24 21.10
C VAL A 602 13.68 -15.64 20.96
N GLU A 603 14.87 -15.77 20.36
CA GLU A 603 15.60 -17.04 20.24
C GLU A 603 15.99 -17.62 21.62
N GLN A 604 16.56 -16.80 22.51
CA GLN A 604 16.88 -17.20 23.88
C GLN A 604 15.66 -17.65 24.69
N VAL A 605 14.52 -16.97 24.54
CA VAL A 605 13.25 -17.41 25.17
C VAL A 605 12.67 -18.67 24.52
N ASN A 606 13.01 -18.95 23.26
CA ASN A 606 12.62 -20.17 22.55
C ASN A 606 13.51 -21.38 22.86
N GLU A 607 14.75 -21.19 23.31
CA GLU A 607 15.60 -22.28 23.83
C GLU A 607 15.04 -22.93 25.11
N LYS A 608 14.20 -22.23 25.88
CA LYS A 608 13.64 -22.66 27.19
C LYS A 608 14.70 -23.08 28.23
N ARG A 609 15.95 -22.65 28.07
CA ARG A 609 17.06 -22.90 29.00
C ARG A 609 17.06 -21.91 30.16
N LEU A 610 17.75 -22.30 31.25
CA LEU A 610 18.01 -21.46 32.43
C LEU A 610 16.77 -20.68 32.90
N GLN A 611 16.85 -19.34 32.96
CA GLN A 611 15.78 -18.47 33.44
C GLN A 611 14.53 -18.46 32.54
N PHE A 612 14.66 -18.78 31.25
CA PHE A 612 13.58 -18.65 30.27
C PHE A 612 12.59 -19.81 30.26
N ARG A 613 12.91 -20.92 30.95
CA ARG A 613 12.10 -22.16 30.97
C ARG A 613 10.62 -21.92 31.30
N ASN A 614 10.35 -20.94 32.17
CA ASN A 614 9.02 -20.62 32.68
C ASN A 614 8.36 -19.40 32.02
N PHE A 615 9.03 -18.71 31.08
CA PHE A 615 8.50 -17.49 30.46
C PHE A 615 7.27 -17.77 29.59
N LEU A 616 7.30 -18.87 28.84
CA LEU A 616 6.13 -19.38 28.10
C LEU A 616 6.30 -20.89 27.90
N PRO A 617 5.84 -21.73 28.85
CA PRO A 617 6.09 -23.17 28.85
C PRO A 617 5.41 -23.87 27.67
N GLY A 618 6.17 -24.61 26.86
CA GLY A 618 5.61 -25.43 25.78
C GLY A 618 5.06 -24.69 24.56
N ARG A 619 5.28 -23.37 24.43
CA ARG A 619 4.96 -22.59 23.22
C ARG A 619 6.18 -21.85 22.69
N ARG A 620 6.22 -21.61 21.37
CA ARG A 620 7.18 -20.74 20.70
C ARG A 620 6.69 -19.30 20.64
N VAL A 621 7.63 -18.37 20.78
CA VAL A 621 7.44 -16.94 20.58
C VAL A 621 7.81 -16.62 19.13
N GLY A 622 6.88 -16.08 18.37
CA GLY A 622 7.11 -15.47 17.06
C GLY A 622 7.47 -13.99 17.18
N LEU A 623 7.93 -13.40 16.08
CA LEU A 623 8.40 -12.01 16.04
C LEU A 623 7.97 -11.33 14.75
N ILE A 624 7.63 -10.04 14.86
CA ILE A 624 7.40 -9.12 13.74
C ILE A 624 8.16 -7.83 14.04
N VAL A 625 9.30 -7.57 13.39
CA VAL A 625 10.03 -6.31 13.59
C VAL A 625 9.67 -5.33 12.49
N ILE A 626 9.23 -4.14 12.88
CA ILE A 626 8.82 -3.03 12.01
C ILE A 626 9.85 -1.91 12.15
N ASN A 627 10.39 -1.47 11.02
CA ASN A 627 11.20 -0.25 10.95
C ASN A 627 10.31 0.97 11.20
N THR A 628 10.69 1.83 12.13
CA THR A 628 9.93 3.06 12.47
C THR A 628 10.48 4.32 11.82
N CYS A 629 11.67 4.23 11.22
CA CYS A 629 12.30 5.28 10.42
C CYS A 629 12.36 6.66 11.11
N GLY A 630 12.37 6.70 12.45
CA GLY A 630 12.29 7.94 13.24
C GLY A 630 11.01 8.76 13.01
N SER A 631 9.96 8.21 12.42
CA SER A 631 8.74 8.94 12.03
C SER A 631 7.50 8.45 12.80
N PRO A 632 6.86 9.31 13.61
CA PRO A 632 5.61 8.98 14.29
C PRO A 632 4.45 8.66 13.32
N LEU A 633 4.45 9.24 12.11
CA LEU A 633 3.43 8.98 11.09
C LEU A 633 3.57 7.56 10.52
N HIS A 634 4.81 7.15 10.22
CA HIS A 634 5.11 5.80 9.74
C HIS A 634 4.73 4.73 10.77
N VAL A 635 4.96 4.99 12.06
CA VAL A 635 4.52 4.11 13.16
C VAL A 635 3.01 3.91 13.14
N ARG A 636 2.21 4.99 13.06
CA ARG A 636 0.75 4.88 12.97
C ARG A 636 0.33 4.10 11.71
N GLN A 637 0.93 4.40 10.55
CA GLN A 637 0.62 3.68 9.32
C GLN A 637 0.87 2.17 9.45
N LYS A 638 2.09 1.74 9.83
CA LYS A 638 2.43 0.31 9.89
C LYS A 638 1.61 -0.46 10.93
N LEU A 639 1.23 0.17 12.05
CA LEU A 639 0.31 -0.44 13.03
C LEU A 639 -1.13 -0.54 12.50
N MET A 640 -1.61 0.47 11.75
CA MET A 640 -2.91 0.41 11.08
C MET A 640 -2.94 -0.64 9.96
N ASP A 641 -1.88 -0.73 9.14
CA ASP A 641 -1.75 -1.76 8.11
C ASP A 641 -1.64 -3.17 8.73
N PHE A 642 -0.97 -3.31 9.87
CA PHE A 642 -0.95 -4.56 10.64
C PHE A 642 -2.35 -4.94 11.12
N TYR A 643 -3.05 -4.01 11.77
CA TYR A 643 -4.39 -4.27 12.31
C TYR A 643 -5.42 -4.54 11.20
N ALA A 644 -5.33 -3.84 10.07
CA ALA A 644 -6.17 -4.03 8.90
C ALA A 644 -5.87 -5.32 8.12
N GLY A 645 -4.83 -6.09 8.50
CA GLY A 645 -4.44 -7.31 7.79
C GLY A 645 -3.75 -7.06 6.44
N LYS A 646 -3.24 -5.84 6.22
CA LYS A 646 -2.59 -5.38 4.97
C LYS A 646 -1.08 -5.51 5.00
N LEU A 647 -0.45 -5.42 6.18
CA LEU A 647 1.01 -5.55 6.31
C LEU A 647 1.41 -6.95 5.81
N ALA A 648 2.16 -7.00 4.73
CA ALA A 648 2.68 -8.23 4.13
C ALA A 648 3.80 -8.82 5.02
N LEU A 649 3.90 -10.14 5.04
CA LEU A 649 4.92 -10.88 5.77
C LEU A 649 5.90 -11.55 4.77
N PRO A 650 7.20 -11.71 5.11
CA PRO A 650 8.22 -12.32 4.26
C PRO A 650 7.96 -13.77 3.80
N ASP A 651 6.97 -14.44 4.38
CA ASP A 651 6.53 -15.80 4.01
C ASP A 651 5.36 -15.82 3.01
N GLY A 652 4.96 -14.65 2.50
CA GLY A 652 3.83 -14.49 1.57
C GLY A 652 2.46 -14.42 2.24
N ARG A 653 2.35 -14.56 3.56
CA ARG A 653 1.12 -14.27 4.31
C ARG A 653 0.95 -12.77 4.51
N THR A 654 -0.20 -12.37 5.06
CA THR A 654 -0.36 -11.03 5.66
C THR A 654 -0.56 -11.14 7.17
N SER A 655 -0.34 -10.02 7.85
CA SER A 655 -0.65 -9.77 9.27
C SER A 655 -2.00 -10.31 9.74
N SER A 656 -3.00 -10.43 8.86
CA SER A 656 -4.30 -11.07 9.16
C SER A 656 -4.18 -12.45 9.79
N ALA A 657 -3.18 -13.25 9.38
CA ALA A 657 -2.96 -14.61 9.86
C ALA A 657 -2.43 -14.69 11.31
N VAL A 658 -1.81 -13.62 11.81
CA VAL A 658 -1.06 -13.61 13.09
C VAL A 658 -1.61 -12.61 14.11
N ARG A 659 -2.42 -11.62 13.67
CA ARG A 659 -3.00 -10.54 14.49
C ARG A 659 -3.64 -11.01 15.81
N GLY A 660 -4.31 -12.17 15.80
CA GLY A 660 -5.00 -12.71 16.98
C GLY A 660 -4.10 -13.13 18.15
N GLN A 661 -2.83 -13.49 17.88
CA GLN A 661 -1.91 -14.02 18.90
C GLN A 661 -0.75 -13.06 19.26
N VAL A 662 -0.85 -11.78 18.89
CA VAL A 662 0.14 -10.76 19.31
C VAL A 662 0.08 -10.53 20.82
N MET A 663 1.18 -10.75 21.52
CA MET A 663 1.32 -10.49 22.95
C MET A 663 1.18 -8.99 23.25
N GLY A 664 1.92 -8.19 22.49
CA GLY A 664 2.10 -6.77 22.68
C GLY A 664 3.23 -6.23 21.81
N VAL A 665 3.64 -4.99 22.10
CA VAL A 665 4.63 -4.22 21.35
C VAL A 665 5.86 -3.96 22.23
N VAL A 666 7.06 -4.21 21.72
CA VAL A 666 8.32 -3.74 22.28
C VAL A 666 8.78 -2.53 21.49
N GLY A 667 9.04 -1.41 22.17
CA GLY A 667 9.36 -0.14 21.52
C GLY A 667 8.23 0.90 21.62
N ALA A 668 8.34 2.03 20.93
CA ALA A 668 9.57 2.51 20.29
C ALA A 668 10.59 3.02 21.33
N PHE A 669 11.80 3.35 20.91
CA PHE A 669 12.76 4.03 21.79
C PHE A 669 12.40 5.51 21.99
N TYR A 670 12.18 6.27 20.90
CA TYR A 670 11.89 7.71 20.99
C TYR A 670 10.44 8.00 21.45
N SER A 671 10.28 8.90 22.42
CA SER A 671 8.99 9.25 23.03
C SER A 671 7.89 9.60 22.02
N ALA A 672 8.19 10.37 20.97
CA ALA A 672 7.20 10.72 19.95
C ALA A 672 6.69 9.52 19.14
N ASN A 673 7.54 8.52 18.89
CA ASN A 673 7.14 7.27 18.24
C ASN A 673 6.36 6.37 19.20
N SER A 674 6.70 6.38 20.50
CA SER A 674 5.99 5.61 21.53
C SER A 674 4.60 6.16 21.83
N ILE A 675 4.43 7.49 21.87
CA ILE A 675 3.12 8.15 21.96
C ILE A 675 2.28 7.74 20.74
N ALA A 676 2.80 7.92 19.52
CA ALA A 676 2.06 7.56 18.31
C ALA A 676 1.68 6.08 18.23
N SER A 677 2.52 5.17 18.74
CA SER A 677 2.17 3.77 18.93
C SER A 677 1.04 3.61 19.96
N SER A 678 1.20 4.16 21.17
CA SER A 678 0.23 4.00 22.26
C SER A 678 -1.14 4.60 21.94
N ASP A 679 -1.20 5.72 21.23
CA ASP A 679 -2.45 6.31 20.72
C ASP A 679 -3.14 5.28 19.81
N THR A 680 -2.43 4.82 18.77
CA THR A 680 -2.97 3.90 17.76
C THR A 680 -3.44 2.58 18.37
N LEU A 681 -2.73 2.05 19.37
CA LEU A 681 -3.11 0.83 20.09
C LEU A 681 -4.36 1.01 20.96
N THR A 682 -4.59 2.22 21.46
CA THR A 682 -5.74 2.59 22.31
C THR A 682 -6.97 2.89 21.45
N ASP A 683 -6.81 3.67 20.37
CA ASP A 683 -7.86 3.98 19.39
C ASP A 683 -8.42 2.72 18.68
N LEU A 684 -7.60 1.68 18.54
CA LEU A 684 -7.97 0.37 17.98
C LEU A 684 -8.55 -0.62 19.00
N ASP A 685 -8.73 -0.21 20.26
CA ASP A 685 -9.16 -1.04 21.41
C ASP A 685 -8.40 -2.39 21.50
N THR A 686 -7.07 -2.35 21.35
CA THR A 686 -6.27 -3.57 21.32
C THR A 686 -5.94 -4.07 22.73
N SER A 687 -6.17 -5.36 22.97
CA SER A 687 -5.65 -6.07 24.15
C SER A 687 -4.15 -6.39 24.00
N PHE A 688 -3.36 -5.36 23.71
CA PHE A 688 -1.90 -5.37 23.58
C PHE A 688 -1.31 -4.44 24.65
N VAL A 689 -0.16 -4.80 25.22
CA VAL A 689 0.65 -3.91 26.07
C VAL A 689 1.87 -3.43 25.29
N GLN A 690 2.24 -2.16 25.46
CA GLN A 690 3.45 -1.59 24.90
C GLN A 690 4.52 -1.45 25.98
N VAL A 691 5.68 -2.05 25.76
CA VAL A 691 6.86 -1.99 26.63
C VAL A 691 7.96 -1.18 25.94
N SER A 692 8.14 0.08 26.33
CA SER A 692 9.20 0.91 25.76
C SER A 692 10.57 0.66 26.41
N PRO A 693 11.65 0.50 25.62
CA PRO A 693 13.02 0.41 26.12
C PRO A 693 13.58 1.74 26.64
N GLY A 694 13.02 2.91 26.28
CA GLY A 694 13.69 4.18 26.57
C GLY A 694 12.93 5.48 26.31
N SER A 695 11.60 5.44 26.13
CA SER A 695 10.81 6.68 25.98
C SER A 695 10.55 7.33 27.33
N THR A 696 11.17 8.47 27.62
CA THR A 696 11.15 9.12 28.94
C THR A 696 10.04 10.17 29.15
N SER A 697 9.25 10.55 28.11
CA SER A 697 8.25 11.65 28.26
C SER A 697 7.29 11.43 29.45
N PRO A 698 7.00 12.46 30.28
CA PRO A 698 6.02 12.35 31.36
C PRO A 698 4.59 12.15 30.84
N ASP A 699 4.28 12.51 29.59
CA ASP A 699 2.95 12.29 29.01
C ASP A 699 2.58 10.80 29.06
N LEU A 700 3.57 9.93 28.79
CA LEU A 700 3.45 8.47 28.81
C LEU A 700 3.23 7.87 30.20
N SER A 701 3.25 8.67 31.28
CA SER A 701 2.80 8.26 32.62
C SER A 701 1.29 8.41 32.83
N ASP A 702 0.58 9.15 31.97
CA ASP A 702 -0.87 9.36 32.12
C ASP A 702 -1.67 8.13 31.64
N ARG A 703 -2.05 7.28 32.59
CA ARG A 703 -2.82 6.05 32.34
C ARG A 703 -4.25 6.29 31.81
N ASN A 704 -4.75 7.53 31.80
CA ASN A 704 -6.02 7.85 31.14
C ASN A 704 -5.86 8.00 29.62
N LYS A 705 -4.66 8.38 29.15
CA LYS A 705 -4.30 8.49 27.72
C LYS A 705 -3.58 7.25 27.20
N HIS A 706 -2.71 6.69 28.03
CA HIS A 706 -1.83 5.58 27.69
C HIS A 706 -2.02 4.43 28.71
N PRO A 707 -3.22 3.80 28.76
CA PRO A 707 -3.56 2.79 29.76
C PRO A 707 -2.73 1.52 29.64
N SER A 708 -2.31 1.16 28.43
CA SER A 708 -1.59 -0.09 28.11
C SER A 708 -0.08 0.10 27.96
N PHE A 709 0.49 1.22 28.41
CA PHE A 709 1.91 1.56 28.25
C PHE A 709 2.72 1.36 29.54
N VAL A 710 3.88 0.73 29.42
CA VAL A 710 4.92 0.60 30.47
C VAL A 710 6.32 0.78 29.87
N ARG A 711 7.35 1.05 30.69
CA ARG A 711 8.72 1.29 30.21
C ARG A 711 9.83 0.85 31.17
N LEU A 712 11.01 0.52 30.62
CA LEU A 712 12.20 0.17 31.42
C LEU A 712 12.80 1.35 32.20
N VAL A 713 12.58 2.57 31.73
CA VAL A 713 13.22 3.80 32.23
C VAL A 713 12.25 4.69 33.01
N PRO A 714 12.72 5.48 33.99
CA PRO A 714 11.91 6.51 34.66
C PRO A 714 11.54 7.65 33.71
N ALA A 715 10.61 8.50 34.15
CA ALA A 715 10.13 9.64 33.38
C ALA A 715 11.02 10.90 33.52
N ASP A 716 10.91 11.84 32.57
CA ASP A 716 11.67 13.11 32.58
C ASP A 716 11.37 13.98 33.82
N ASP A 717 10.24 13.80 34.51
CA ASP A 717 9.95 14.50 35.76
C ASP A 717 10.91 14.08 36.89
N THR A 718 11.29 12.80 36.88
CA THR A 718 12.27 12.20 37.78
C THR A 718 13.66 12.66 37.38
N GLN A 719 13.96 12.70 36.08
CA GLN A 719 15.21 13.26 35.58
C GLN A 719 15.42 14.73 35.99
N ALA A 720 14.38 15.56 35.89
CA ALA A 720 14.41 16.95 36.33
C ALA A 720 14.77 17.06 37.83
N LYS A 721 14.17 16.21 38.67
CA LYS A 721 14.50 16.11 40.11
C LYS A 721 15.96 15.71 40.32
N VAL A 722 16.48 14.69 39.62
CA VAL A 722 17.90 14.28 39.73
C VAL A 722 18.86 15.40 39.31
N MET A 723 18.57 16.11 38.21
CA MET A 723 19.40 17.22 37.76
C MET A 723 19.42 18.38 38.78
N LEU A 724 18.29 18.69 39.40
CA LEU A 724 18.20 19.73 40.44
C LEU A 724 18.83 19.28 41.76
N ASP A 725 18.68 18.01 42.15
CA ASP A 725 19.39 17.42 43.29
C ASP A 725 20.92 17.54 43.12
N ILE A 726 21.44 17.33 41.90
CA ILE A 726 22.87 17.54 41.58
C ILE A 726 23.25 19.03 41.71
N VAL A 727 22.45 19.96 41.18
CA VAL A 727 22.66 21.41 41.31
C VAL A 727 22.75 21.84 42.78
N GLU A 728 21.80 21.41 43.61
CA GLU A 728 21.78 21.72 45.04
C GLU A 728 22.91 20.99 45.80
N ARG A 729 23.28 19.78 45.38
CA ARG A 729 24.45 19.05 45.92
C ARG A 729 25.78 19.70 45.55
N LEU A 730 25.88 20.39 44.42
CA LEU A 730 27.02 21.26 44.08
C LEU A 730 27.04 22.57 44.89
N GLY A 731 25.94 22.94 45.56
CA GLY A 731 25.80 24.24 46.22
C GLY A 731 25.55 25.39 45.25
N ALA A 732 25.08 25.09 44.04
CA ALA A 732 24.66 26.07 43.06
C ALA A 732 23.20 26.46 43.29
N ASN A 733 22.86 27.73 43.10
CA ASN A 733 21.48 28.23 43.17
C ASN A 733 21.07 29.12 41.98
N TYR A 734 21.98 29.37 41.04
CA TYR A 734 21.74 30.18 39.85
C TYR A 734 22.27 29.42 38.64
N ILE A 735 21.39 29.00 37.72
CA ILE A 735 21.69 28.07 36.62
C ILE A 735 21.19 28.59 35.27
N GLN A 736 21.75 28.08 34.18
CA GLN A 736 21.26 28.30 32.82
C GLN A 736 20.73 26.98 32.24
N VAL A 737 19.82 27.04 31.26
CA VAL A 737 19.35 25.84 30.54
C VAL A 737 19.48 26.05 29.03
N ILE A 738 20.09 25.10 28.31
CA ILE A 738 20.06 25.00 26.86
C ILE A 738 19.15 23.82 26.48
N TYR A 739 18.15 24.03 25.62
CA TYR A 739 17.20 22.98 25.23
C TYR A 739 16.78 23.07 23.76
N ASP A 740 16.38 21.95 23.15
CA ASP A 740 15.88 21.92 21.77
C ASP A 740 14.38 22.22 21.71
N SER A 741 14.06 23.45 21.30
CA SER A 741 12.69 23.95 21.16
C SER A 741 11.86 23.28 20.06
N SER A 742 12.45 22.41 19.24
CA SER A 742 11.78 21.67 18.16
C SER A 742 11.44 20.21 18.51
N THR A 743 11.91 19.70 19.66
CA THR A 743 11.71 18.29 20.06
C THR A 743 10.79 18.16 21.27
N ALA A 744 9.88 17.19 21.22
CA ALA A 744 8.93 16.92 22.30
C ALA A 744 9.63 16.52 23.61
N TYR A 745 10.68 15.68 23.53
CA TYR A 745 11.50 15.28 24.68
C TYR A 745 12.15 16.49 25.37
N ALA A 746 12.93 17.30 24.65
CA ALA A 746 13.65 18.40 25.30
C ALA A 746 12.71 19.48 25.83
N THR A 747 11.58 19.70 25.15
CA THR A 747 10.52 20.61 25.62
C THR A 747 9.84 20.09 26.89
N ALA A 748 9.56 18.78 26.98
CA ALA A 748 8.95 18.16 28.16
C ALA A 748 9.87 18.22 29.39
N LEU A 749 11.13 17.80 29.26
CA LEU A 749 12.11 17.88 30.34
C LEU A 749 12.42 19.34 30.75
N TYR A 750 12.51 20.27 29.80
CA TYR A 750 12.64 21.70 30.11
C TYR A 750 11.43 22.27 30.87
N ASN A 751 10.21 21.85 30.52
CA ASN A 751 9.01 22.25 31.26
C ASN A 751 8.99 21.67 32.68
N LYS A 752 9.39 20.40 32.88
CA LYS A 752 9.51 19.81 34.22
C LYS A 752 10.62 20.43 35.07
N LEU A 753 11.75 20.84 34.47
CA LEU A 753 12.78 21.63 35.17
C LEU A 753 12.26 22.99 35.64
N GLN A 754 11.38 23.66 34.89
CA GLN A 754 10.72 24.90 35.36
C GLN A 754 9.70 24.63 36.47
N GLU A 755 8.90 23.58 36.34
CA GLU A 755 7.87 23.18 37.32
C GLU A 755 8.50 22.86 38.69
N GLU A 756 9.54 22.02 38.71
CA GLU A 756 10.27 21.65 39.93
C GLU A 756 11.03 22.82 40.59
N VAL A 757 11.44 23.82 39.81
CA VAL A 757 12.08 25.05 40.32
C VAL A 757 11.07 26.08 40.85
N THR A 758 9.86 26.13 40.29
CA THR A 758 8.82 27.11 40.68
C THR A 758 7.84 26.59 41.72
N SER A 759 7.77 25.27 41.94
CA SER A 759 6.85 24.66 42.90
C SER A 759 7.21 24.99 44.36
N THR A 760 6.38 25.81 44.99
CA THR A 760 6.56 26.28 46.38
C THR A 760 6.53 25.14 47.41
N SER A 761 5.94 23.98 47.07
CA SER A 761 5.94 22.79 47.94
C SER A 761 7.31 22.12 48.07
N ASN A 762 8.21 22.32 47.09
CA ASN A 762 9.45 21.56 46.99
C ASN A 762 10.61 22.22 47.73
N GLY A 763 10.47 23.48 48.17
CA GLY A 763 11.43 24.20 49.02
C GLY A 763 12.80 24.47 48.40
N ARG A 764 13.02 24.11 47.13
CA ARG A 764 14.29 24.27 46.41
C ARG A 764 14.66 25.75 46.30
N THR A 765 15.96 26.06 46.33
CA THR A 765 16.46 27.45 46.29
C THR A 765 17.06 27.85 44.94
N VAL A 766 16.89 27.01 43.92
CA VAL A 766 17.46 27.19 42.57
C VAL A 766 16.67 28.23 41.76
N CYS A 767 17.36 28.96 40.90
CA CYS A 767 16.80 29.92 39.94
C CYS A 767 17.38 29.69 38.54
N ILE A 768 16.49 29.60 37.53
CA ILE A 768 16.88 29.54 36.12
C ILE A 768 17.10 30.98 35.63
N ALA A 769 18.36 31.39 35.55
CA ALA A 769 18.84 32.72 35.18
C ALA A 769 18.44 33.12 33.75
N GLN A 770 18.47 32.15 32.83
CA GLN A 770 17.92 32.23 31.48
C GLN A 770 17.76 30.83 30.87
N SER A 771 17.01 30.76 29.78
CA SER A 771 16.84 29.54 28.98
C SER A 771 17.11 29.86 27.52
N ILE A 772 18.03 29.12 26.91
CA ILE A 772 18.55 29.35 25.56
C ILE A 772 17.97 28.25 24.66
N ALA A 773 17.03 28.63 23.80
CA ALA A 773 16.47 27.72 22.81
C ALA A 773 17.51 27.45 21.71
N ASN A 774 17.90 26.19 21.55
CA ASN A 774 18.55 25.73 20.34
C ASN A 774 17.47 25.46 19.27
N THR A 775 17.75 25.86 18.03
CA THR A 775 17.00 25.43 16.84
C THR A 775 17.95 24.72 15.87
N PRO A 776 17.62 23.54 15.34
CA PRO A 776 18.49 22.86 14.36
C PRO A 776 18.60 23.63 13.02
N LYS A 777 19.51 24.61 12.95
CA LYS A 777 19.91 25.33 11.74
C LYS A 777 21.43 25.29 11.56
N ALA A 778 21.87 25.11 10.33
CA ALA A 778 23.28 24.97 9.98
C ALA A 778 24.04 26.31 9.87
N ASP A 779 23.68 27.32 10.67
CA ASP A 779 24.27 28.65 10.63
C ASP A 779 25.22 28.88 11.83
N VAL A 780 26.46 29.24 11.52
CA VAL A 780 27.52 29.59 12.48
C VAL A 780 27.11 30.80 13.34
N SER A 781 26.25 31.69 12.84
CA SER A 781 25.75 32.85 13.59
C SER A 781 25.01 32.45 14.88
N GLN A 782 24.28 31.33 14.86
CA GLN A 782 23.48 30.86 15.99
C GLN A 782 24.36 30.38 17.15
N TYR A 783 25.45 29.65 16.87
CA TYR A 783 26.33 29.15 17.93
C TYR A 783 27.12 30.28 18.61
N LYS A 784 27.49 31.32 17.87
CA LYS A 784 28.02 32.56 18.47
C LYS A 784 26.99 33.23 19.38
N TYR A 785 25.72 33.33 18.94
CA TYR A 785 24.64 33.85 19.79
C TYR A 785 24.47 33.05 21.09
N ILE A 786 24.60 31.71 21.08
CA ILE A 786 24.54 30.88 22.29
C ILE A 786 25.69 31.23 23.25
N VAL A 787 26.92 31.40 22.74
CA VAL A 787 28.09 31.76 23.58
C VAL A 787 27.97 33.18 24.15
N ASP A 788 27.54 34.14 23.33
CA ASP A 788 27.30 35.51 23.79
C ASP A 788 26.17 35.54 24.84
N LYS A 789 25.11 34.73 24.67
CA LYS A 789 24.06 34.53 25.67
C LYS A 789 24.61 33.94 26.97
N LEU A 790 25.38 32.86 26.93
CA LEU A 790 25.95 32.26 28.16
C LEU A 790 26.73 33.29 29.00
N ARG A 791 27.41 34.24 28.35
CA ARG A 791 28.15 35.34 28.99
C ARG A 791 27.24 36.43 29.60
N ASP A 792 26.07 36.70 29.04
CA ASP A 792 25.07 37.62 29.64
C ASP A 792 24.68 37.23 31.08
N LYS A 793 24.80 35.93 31.42
CA LYS A 793 24.56 35.37 32.77
C LYS A 793 25.78 34.63 33.31
N SER A 794 27.00 35.15 33.11
CA SER A 794 28.27 34.54 33.55
C SER A 794 28.39 34.18 35.05
N ALA A 795 27.52 34.68 35.92
CA ALA A 795 27.41 34.24 37.33
C ALA A 795 26.69 32.88 37.48
N ALA A 796 25.81 32.51 36.55
CA ALA A 796 25.21 31.19 36.46
C ALA A 796 26.15 30.26 35.67
N ARG A 797 27.13 29.69 36.38
CA ARG A 797 28.17 28.83 35.79
C ARG A 797 27.72 27.39 35.52
N VAL A 798 26.69 26.89 36.19
CA VAL A 798 26.08 25.59 35.85
C VAL A 798 25.11 25.77 34.69
N VAL A 799 25.36 25.03 33.61
CA VAL A 799 24.58 25.06 32.35
C VAL A 799 23.97 23.68 32.12
N VAL A 800 22.67 23.54 32.36
CA VAL A 800 21.93 22.30 32.08
C VAL A 800 21.75 22.17 30.57
N VAL A 801 22.07 21.01 30.00
CA VAL A 801 22.00 20.74 28.55
C VAL A 801 20.99 19.63 28.29
N VAL A 802 19.89 19.99 27.62
CA VAL A 802 18.75 19.12 27.31
C VAL A 802 18.60 19.01 25.79
N LEU A 803 19.44 18.18 25.17
CA LEU A 803 19.53 18.00 23.71
C LEU A 803 19.72 16.53 23.38
N HIS A 804 19.28 16.06 22.20
CA HIS A 804 19.66 14.72 21.72
C HIS A 804 21.16 14.66 21.36
N ALA A 805 21.79 13.48 21.52
CA ALA A 805 23.23 13.26 21.37
C ALA A 805 23.90 13.96 20.16
N VAL A 806 23.24 13.94 18.99
CA VAL A 806 23.75 14.54 17.75
C VAL A 806 23.81 16.08 17.85
N GLU A 807 22.81 16.70 18.46
CA GLU A 807 22.77 18.15 18.67
C GLU A 807 23.66 18.58 19.85
N VAL A 808 23.85 17.74 20.88
CA VAL A 808 24.91 17.94 21.88
C VAL A 808 26.28 17.98 21.18
N ASN A 809 26.56 17.00 20.31
CA ASN A 809 27.86 16.88 19.65
C ASN A 809 28.15 18.12 18.77
N LYS A 810 27.21 18.50 17.90
CA LYS A 810 27.27 19.72 17.08
C LYS A 810 27.42 21.00 17.91
N LEU A 811 26.65 21.14 19.00
CA LEU A 811 26.72 22.31 19.87
C LEU A 811 28.13 22.42 20.46
N MET A 812 28.68 21.33 20.98
CA MET A 812 29.99 21.32 21.63
C MET A 812 31.13 21.61 20.64
N ASP A 813 31.10 21.05 19.42
CA ASP A 813 32.04 21.45 18.36
C ASP A 813 32.01 22.95 18.07
N ALA A 814 30.83 23.56 18.07
CA ALA A 814 30.67 24.96 17.69
C ALA A 814 30.95 25.95 18.85
N ILE A 815 30.58 25.64 20.10
CA ILE A 815 30.76 26.56 21.23
C ILE A 815 32.12 26.42 21.91
N LEU A 816 32.65 25.20 22.07
CA LEU A 816 33.87 24.99 22.86
C LEU A 816 35.10 25.74 22.32
N PRO A 817 35.33 25.91 21.00
CA PRO A 817 36.41 26.75 20.50
C PRO A 817 36.29 28.23 20.90
N LEU A 818 35.06 28.74 21.04
CA LEU A 818 34.74 30.15 21.29
C LEU A 818 34.82 30.56 22.77
N LEU A 819 34.92 29.60 23.70
CA LEU A 819 35.10 29.82 25.14
C LEU A 819 36.56 30.16 25.48
N THR A 820 36.78 31.03 26.46
CA THR A 820 38.11 31.39 27.02
C THR A 820 38.38 30.64 28.33
N SER A 821 39.52 30.94 28.96
CA SER A 821 39.84 30.51 30.34
C SER A 821 38.95 31.14 31.42
N ASP A 822 38.16 32.16 31.08
CA ASP A 822 37.28 32.87 32.02
C ASP A 822 35.86 32.27 32.04
N ASP A 823 35.44 31.70 30.90
CA ASP A 823 34.17 31.00 30.67
C ASP A 823 34.13 29.62 31.38
N ASN A 824 34.31 29.61 32.70
CA ASN A 824 34.36 28.41 33.56
C ASN A 824 32.97 27.80 33.80
N PHE A 825 32.29 27.41 32.72
CA PHE A 825 30.99 26.75 32.77
C PHE A 825 31.13 25.26 33.11
N LEU A 826 30.23 24.76 33.96
CA LEU A 826 30.02 23.33 34.21
C LEU A 826 28.77 22.92 33.44
N PHE A 827 28.92 22.09 32.40
CA PHE A 827 27.78 21.54 31.70
C PHE A 827 27.18 20.36 32.50
N LEU A 828 25.86 20.32 32.66
CA LEU A 828 25.12 19.21 33.25
C LEU A 828 24.23 18.57 32.18
N GLY A 829 24.72 17.49 31.58
CA GLY A 829 24.08 16.79 30.48
C GLY A 829 22.98 15.81 30.91
N SER A 830 21.91 15.75 30.13
CA SER A 830 20.87 14.73 30.20
C SER A 830 21.37 13.33 29.81
N GLU A 831 20.56 12.30 30.05
CA GLU A 831 20.81 10.89 29.70
C GLU A 831 21.10 10.65 28.20
N THR A 832 20.55 11.51 27.34
CA THR A 832 20.86 11.58 25.90
C THR A 832 22.32 11.87 25.56
N TRP A 833 23.09 12.45 26.49
CA TRP A 833 24.54 12.59 26.36
C TRP A 833 25.21 11.27 26.77
N GLY A 834 24.90 10.76 27.96
CA GLY A 834 25.35 9.45 28.45
C GLY A 834 26.88 9.26 28.42
N ARG A 835 27.32 8.00 28.36
CA ARG A 835 28.75 7.62 28.27
C ARG A 835 29.29 7.66 26.83
N ARG A 836 28.87 8.64 26.01
CA ARG A 836 29.30 8.76 24.61
C ARG A 836 30.66 9.43 24.49
N GLU A 837 31.69 8.63 24.20
CA GLU A 837 33.07 9.11 24.05
C GLU A 837 33.21 10.15 22.92
N ASP A 838 32.45 10.02 21.82
CA ASP A 838 32.49 10.96 20.68
C ASP A 838 31.97 12.37 20.99
N ILE A 839 31.36 12.57 22.17
CA ILE A 839 30.95 13.89 22.66
C ILE A 839 32.08 14.57 23.46
N ILE A 840 33.04 13.81 24.01
CA ILE A 840 34.12 14.34 24.85
C ILE A 840 35.53 14.22 24.26
N GLN A 841 35.77 13.29 23.34
CA GLN A 841 37.09 12.99 22.78
C GLN A 841 37.81 14.26 22.26
N GLY A 842 39.02 14.52 22.77
CA GLY A 842 39.83 15.71 22.43
C GLY A 842 39.31 17.05 22.98
N ARG A 843 38.17 17.08 23.68
CA ARG A 843 37.49 18.30 24.17
C ARG A 843 37.78 18.57 25.63
N THR A 844 39.05 18.83 25.96
CA THR A 844 39.52 19.07 27.35
C THR A 844 38.78 20.21 28.06
N ARG A 845 38.20 21.18 27.34
CA ARG A 845 37.33 22.24 27.89
C ARG A 845 36.02 21.71 28.53
N LEU A 846 35.65 20.45 28.33
CA LEU A 846 34.53 19.80 29.02
C LEU A 846 34.89 19.28 30.41
N GLN A 847 36.17 19.32 30.83
CA GLN A 847 36.61 18.85 32.15
C GLN A 847 35.75 19.43 33.28
N GLY A 848 35.28 18.56 34.17
CA GLY A 848 34.44 18.89 35.31
C GLY A 848 32.93 18.86 35.02
N SER A 849 32.53 18.84 33.74
CA SER A 849 31.12 18.65 33.34
C SER A 849 30.57 17.34 33.87
N LEU A 850 29.30 17.35 34.27
CA LEU A 850 28.58 16.20 34.79
C LEU A 850 27.55 15.71 33.76
N VAL A 851 27.34 14.41 33.70
CA VAL A 851 26.43 13.77 32.74
C VAL A 851 25.64 12.67 33.43
N LEU A 852 24.33 12.64 33.21
CA LEU A 852 23.50 11.49 33.57
C LEU A 852 23.65 10.39 32.51
N ALA A 853 23.63 9.13 32.93
CA ALA A 853 23.54 7.98 32.02
C ALA A 853 22.55 6.95 32.59
N GLN A 854 21.63 6.45 31.75
CA GLN A 854 20.85 5.25 32.05
C GLN A 854 21.60 4.05 31.45
N GLU A 855 21.95 3.07 32.26
CA GLU A 855 22.82 1.96 31.84
C GLU A 855 22.24 0.62 32.30
N ILE A 856 22.10 -0.31 31.35
CA ILE A 856 21.87 -1.75 31.55
C ILE A 856 23.19 -2.45 31.18
N ALA A 857 23.49 -3.60 31.80
CA ALA A 857 24.76 -4.29 31.52
C ALA A 857 24.88 -4.73 30.05
N VAL A 858 26.07 -4.56 29.48
CA VAL A 858 26.45 -5.04 28.13
C VAL A 858 26.20 -6.56 28.05
N ASP A 859 25.42 -6.97 27.06
CA ASP A 859 25.03 -8.36 26.85
C ASP A 859 26.09 -9.05 25.97
N LYS A 860 27.12 -9.61 26.62
CA LYS A 860 28.21 -10.31 25.93
C LYS A 860 27.73 -11.52 25.09
N PRO A 861 26.78 -12.35 25.55
CA PRO A 861 26.15 -13.35 24.69
C PRO A 861 25.55 -12.77 23.41
N PHE A 862 24.91 -11.59 23.45
CA PHE A 862 24.49 -10.90 22.23
C PHE A 862 25.68 -10.46 21.35
N GLU A 863 26.77 -9.94 21.93
CA GLU A 863 27.96 -9.51 21.16
C GLU A 863 28.64 -10.70 20.44
N GLU A 864 28.79 -11.83 21.13
CA GLU A 864 29.27 -13.11 20.55
C GLU A 864 28.31 -13.66 19.49
N TYR A 865 26.99 -13.54 19.69
CA TYR A 865 25.97 -13.94 18.72
C TYR A 865 25.94 -13.04 17.48
N PHE A 866 25.89 -11.72 17.65
CA PHE A 866 25.73 -10.73 16.58
C PHE A 866 26.89 -10.77 15.59
N THR A 867 28.10 -10.99 16.11
CA THR A 867 29.33 -11.14 15.31
C THR A 867 29.43 -12.47 14.55
N ALA A 868 28.59 -13.46 14.89
CA ALA A 868 28.48 -14.76 14.23
C ALA A 868 27.26 -14.91 13.29
N VAL A 869 26.43 -13.87 13.12
CA VAL A 869 25.22 -13.94 12.26
C VAL A 869 25.58 -14.01 10.77
N ASP A 870 25.14 -15.08 10.11
CA ASP A 870 25.23 -15.22 8.66
C ASP A 870 24.29 -14.25 7.93
N LEU A 871 24.89 -13.34 7.16
CA LEU A 871 24.20 -12.29 6.39
C LEU A 871 23.41 -12.84 5.19
N SER A 872 23.59 -14.11 4.83
CA SER A 872 22.87 -14.77 3.73
C SER A 872 21.62 -15.54 4.16
N THR A 873 21.48 -15.87 5.45
CA THR A 873 20.33 -16.62 6.00
C THR A 873 19.56 -15.91 7.13
N THR A 874 20.06 -14.77 7.63
CA THR A 874 19.37 -13.99 8.68
C THR A 874 17.97 -13.52 8.29
N ALA A 875 17.03 -13.58 9.23
CA ALA A 875 15.68 -13.01 9.09
C ALA A 875 15.65 -11.46 9.17
N ASN A 876 16.80 -10.81 9.39
CA ASN A 876 16.95 -9.37 9.48
C ASN A 876 17.36 -8.76 8.12
N PRO A 877 16.41 -8.20 7.35
CA PRO A 877 16.67 -7.75 5.98
C PRO A 877 17.57 -6.51 5.91
N TRP A 878 17.82 -5.85 7.04
CA TRP A 878 18.62 -4.63 7.13
C TRP A 878 20.09 -4.89 7.47
N LEU A 879 20.44 -6.09 7.95
CA LEU A 879 21.76 -6.35 8.53
C LEU A 879 22.90 -6.26 7.50
N SER A 880 22.67 -6.74 6.28
CA SER A 880 23.58 -6.57 5.13
C SER A 880 23.82 -5.08 4.83
N HIS A 881 22.74 -4.31 4.70
CA HIS A 881 22.77 -2.88 4.41
C HIS A 881 23.42 -2.05 5.54
N PHE A 882 23.21 -2.45 6.79
CA PHE A 882 23.87 -1.87 7.98
C PHE A 882 25.39 -2.02 7.90
N TRP A 883 25.90 -3.22 7.64
CA TRP A 883 27.35 -3.46 7.52
C TRP A 883 27.96 -2.70 6.34
N GLU A 884 27.28 -2.68 5.20
CA GLU A 884 27.69 -1.90 4.03
C GLU A 884 27.68 -0.39 4.28
N ALA A 885 26.73 0.12 5.06
CA ALA A 885 26.66 1.54 5.45
C ALA A 885 27.77 1.89 6.45
N LYS A 886 28.02 1.02 7.44
CA LYS A 886 29.04 1.18 8.48
C LYS A 886 30.46 1.22 7.89
N PHE A 887 30.82 0.23 7.06
CA PHE A 887 32.18 0.10 6.51
C PHE A 887 32.39 0.73 5.13
N LYS A 888 31.33 1.26 4.50
CA LYS A 888 31.37 1.80 3.12
C LYS A 888 31.94 0.80 2.11
N CYS A 889 31.56 -0.47 2.22
CA CYS A 889 31.85 -1.54 1.26
C CYS A 889 30.56 -2.08 0.61
N TYR A 890 30.68 -2.98 -0.36
CA TYR A 890 29.55 -3.74 -0.93
C TYR A 890 29.74 -5.25 -0.75
N LEU A 891 28.68 -5.97 -0.39
CA LEU A 891 28.61 -7.43 -0.40
C LEU A 891 28.39 -7.91 -1.84
N ASN A 892 28.71 -9.18 -2.12
CA ASN A 892 28.73 -9.73 -3.48
C ASN A 892 27.38 -9.58 -4.25
N LYS A 893 26.26 -9.51 -3.51
CA LYS A 893 24.90 -9.37 -4.05
C LYS A 893 24.29 -7.96 -3.92
N SER A 894 25.06 -6.94 -3.53
CA SER A 894 24.50 -5.59 -3.32
C SER A 894 24.60 -4.69 -4.56
N PHE A 895 23.50 -3.97 -4.77
CA PHE A 895 23.30 -2.97 -5.80
C PHE A 895 23.88 -1.60 -5.39
N LYS A 896 24.02 -1.31 -4.09
CA LYS A 896 24.45 0.01 -3.61
C LYS A 896 25.97 0.15 -3.66
N ARG A 897 26.51 0.39 -4.86
CA ARG A 897 27.97 0.46 -5.09
C ARG A 897 28.54 1.88 -5.11
N LYS A 898 27.72 2.93 -5.26
CA LYS A 898 28.16 4.33 -5.14
C LYS A 898 28.63 4.67 -3.72
N GLY A 899 29.73 5.41 -3.63
CA GLY A 899 30.33 5.82 -2.36
C GLY A 899 30.98 4.66 -1.57
N LYS A 900 31.10 3.47 -2.17
CA LYS A 900 31.79 2.32 -1.58
C LYS A 900 33.26 2.28 -2.02
N THR A 901 34.14 1.78 -1.16
CA THR A 901 35.59 1.69 -1.40
C THR A 901 36.04 0.38 -2.04
N GLY A 902 35.18 -0.65 -2.04
CA GLY A 902 35.47 -1.98 -2.58
C GLY A 902 34.50 -3.04 -2.06
N PRO A 903 34.75 -4.32 -2.37
CA PRO A 903 33.99 -5.42 -1.78
C PRO A 903 34.22 -5.48 -0.26
N CYS A 904 33.21 -5.92 0.48
CA CYS A 904 33.32 -6.15 1.91
C CYS A 904 34.26 -7.32 2.24
N ARG A 905 34.83 -7.30 3.45
CA ARG A 905 35.50 -8.46 4.04
C ARG A 905 34.47 -9.51 4.47
N GLU A 906 34.90 -10.76 4.63
CA GLU A 906 34.04 -11.88 5.04
C GLU A 906 33.69 -11.89 6.53
N ASN A 907 34.47 -11.20 7.36
CA ASN A 907 34.25 -11.09 8.80
C ASN A 907 34.33 -9.62 9.26
N PHE A 908 33.48 -9.26 10.22
CA PHE A 908 33.32 -7.93 10.80
C PHE A 908 33.45 -7.91 12.35
N ALA A 909 33.67 -9.07 12.97
CA ALA A 909 33.57 -9.27 14.43
C ALA A 909 34.41 -8.27 15.25
N ASP A 910 35.70 -8.16 14.92
CA ASP A 910 36.68 -7.34 15.66
C ASP A 910 36.41 -5.82 15.59
N GLU A 911 35.53 -5.39 14.68
CA GLU A 911 35.14 -3.99 14.46
C GLU A 911 33.67 -3.72 14.90
N TYR A 912 33.00 -4.68 15.56
CA TYR A 912 31.76 -4.43 16.29
C TYR A 912 32.01 -3.86 17.69
N LYS A 913 31.01 -3.14 18.20
CA LYS A 913 30.85 -2.74 19.60
C LYS A 913 29.35 -2.70 19.83
N GLN A 914 28.84 -3.35 20.86
CA GLN A 914 27.40 -3.31 21.16
C GLN A 914 26.93 -1.87 21.40
N ASP A 915 25.86 -1.45 20.71
CA ASP A 915 25.21 -0.16 21.00
C ASP A 915 24.48 -0.22 22.35
N ALA A 916 24.57 0.88 23.11
CA ALA A 916 24.06 0.96 24.49
C ALA A 916 22.54 0.76 24.59
N LEU A 917 21.78 0.89 23.50
CA LEU A 917 20.34 0.68 23.48
C LEU A 917 19.94 -0.80 23.27
N VAL A 918 20.84 -1.65 22.75
CA VAL A 918 20.53 -3.08 22.50
C VAL A 918 20.09 -3.82 23.78
N PRO A 919 20.77 -3.69 24.94
CA PRO A 919 20.33 -4.34 26.18
C PRO A 919 18.93 -3.91 26.63
N PHE A 920 18.51 -2.66 26.37
CA PHE A 920 17.16 -2.20 26.69
C PHE A 920 16.09 -2.88 25.82
N TYR A 921 16.35 -3.10 24.52
CA TYR A 921 15.42 -3.86 23.67
C TYR A 921 15.36 -5.35 24.06
N ILE A 922 16.49 -5.96 24.42
CA ILE A 922 16.56 -7.33 24.94
C ILE A 922 15.71 -7.46 26.22
N GLN A 923 15.97 -6.62 27.23
CA GLN A 923 15.27 -6.68 28.52
C GLN A 923 13.78 -6.29 28.39
N SER A 924 13.41 -5.40 27.47
CA SER A 924 12.00 -5.09 27.17
C SER A 924 11.25 -6.30 26.59
N THR A 925 11.92 -7.06 25.72
CA THR A 925 11.38 -8.29 25.14
C THR A 925 11.21 -9.37 26.21
N TYR A 926 12.22 -9.55 27.07
CA TYR A 926 12.12 -10.43 28.23
C TYR A 926 10.99 -10.02 29.20
N ALA A 927 10.80 -8.71 29.42
CA ALA A 927 9.71 -8.20 30.26
C ALA A 927 8.33 -8.52 29.66
N LEU A 928 8.10 -8.18 28.39
CA LEU A 928 6.83 -8.43 27.71
C LEU A 928 6.46 -9.91 27.72
N VAL A 929 7.36 -10.80 27.30
CA VAL A 929 7.04 -12.23 27.21
C VAL A 929 6.81 -12.83 28.60
N LYS A 930 7.56 -12.41 29.62
CA LYS A 930 7.38 -12.88 31.01
C LYS A 930 6.04 -12.42 31.61
N GLY A 931 5.68 -11.15 31.43
CA GLY A 931 4.39 -10.61 31.90
C GLY A 931 3.21 -11.23 31.15
N PHE A 932 3.30 -11.35 29.83
CA PHE A 932 2.30 -12.03 29.01
C PHE A 932 2.12 -13.50 29.41
N GLY A 933 3.20 -14.24 29.60
CA GLY A 933 3.15 -15.65 30.00
C GLY A 933 2.55 -15.87 31.39
N ALA A 934 2.79 -14.95 32.33
CA ALA A 934 2.13 -14.95 33.64
C ALA A 934 0.62 -14.71 33.51
N ALA A 935 0.21 -13.60 32.88
CA ALA A 935 -1.19 -13.24 32.69
C ALA A 935 -1.98 -14.31 31.90
N LEU A 936 -1.40 -14.87 30.84
CA LEU A 936 -1.98 -15.97 30.06
C LEU A 936 -2.20 -17.22 30.93
N THR A 937 -1.23 -17.56 31.78
CA THR A 937 -1.31 -18.72 32.67
C THR A 937 -2.38 -18.53 33.76
N GLU A 938 -2.49 -17.32 34.31
CA GLU A 938 -3.49 -16.95 35.32
C GLU A 938 -4.92 -16.93 34.75
N THR A 939 -5.10 -16.36 33.56
CA THR A 939 -6.44 -16.06 33.00
C THR A 939 -6.99 -17.13 32.06
N CYS A 940 -6.11 -17.78 31.28
CA CYS A 940 -6.48 -18.77 30.26
C CYS A 940 -5.97 -20.18 30.60
N GLY A 941 -5.16 -20.33 31.66
CA GLY A 941 -4.58 -21.59 32.10
C GLY A 941 -3.21 -21.90 31.49
N SER A 942 -2.46 -22.78 32.17
CA SER A 942 -1.07 -23.12 31.83
C SER A 942 -0.86 -23.74 30.45
N GLU A 943 -1.90 -24.32 29.84
CA GLU A 943 -1.84 -25.00 28.53
C GLU A 943 -2.40 -24.17 27.37
N ALA A 944 -2.86 -22.93 27.61
CA ALA A 944 -3.48 -22.08 26.60
C ALA A 944 -2.58 -21.84 25.37
N LYS A 945 -3.04 -22.29 24.19
CA LYS A 945 -2.38 -22.08 22.89
C LYS A 945 -2.86 -20.86 22.12
N THR A 946 -3.91 -20.20 22.59
CA THR A 946 -4.45 -18.95 22.05
C THR A 946 -4.76 -17.99 23.19
N LYS A 947 -4.96 -16.71 22.90
CA LYS A 947 -5.64 -15.82 23.85
C LYS A 947 -7.05 -16.35 24.16
N CYS A 948 -7.54 -16.03 25.36
CA CYS A 948 -8.94 -16.18 25.75
C CYS A 948 -9.54 -14.78 26.01
N GLU A 949 -10.86 -14.65 25.92
CA GLU A 949 -11.58 -13.37 26.10
C GLU A 949 -11.34 -12.72 27.48
N ALA A 950 -10.97 -13.52 28.49
CA ALA A 950 -10.66 -13.05 29.84
C ALA A 950 -9.28 -12.37 29.99
N LEU A 951 -8.44 -12.35 28.93
CA LEU A 951 -7.10 -11.74 28.92
C LEU A 951 -7.12 -10.33 28.31
N THR A 952 -7.50 -9.35 29.12
CA THR A 952 -7.55 -7.93 28.75
C THR A 952 -6.18 -7.24 28.83
N SER A 953 -6.03 -6.11 28.16
CA SER A 953 -4.90 -5.17 28.34
C SER A 953 -4.64 -4.83 29.81
N SER A 954 -5.70 -4.53 30.58
CA SER A 954 -5.59 -4.22 32.02
C SER A 954 -4.96 -5.34 32.86
N LYS A 955 -5.25 -6.62 32.57
CA LYS A 955 -4.61 -7.75 33.25
C LYS A 955 -3.18 -7.98 32.80
N LEU A 956 -2.88 -7.72 31.52
CA LEU A 956 -1.51 -7.73 31.02
C LEU A 956 -0.66 -6.67 31.72
N VAL A 957 -1.14 -5.43 31.84
CA VAL A 957 -0.48 -4.35 32.62
C VAL A 957 -0.31 -4.76 34.08
N SER A 958 -1.36 -5.32 34.71
CA SER A 958 -1.28 -5.84 36.09
C SER A 958 -0.10 -6.80 36.27
N ALA A 959 0.06 -7.75 35.35
CA ALA A 959 1.17 -8.72 35.38
C ALA A 959 2.55 -8.11 35.04
N MET A 960 2.62 -6.96 34.35
CA MET A 960 3.88 -6.27 34.11
C MET A 960 4.49 -5.73 35.42
N HIS A 961 3.69 -5.19 36.34
CA HIS A 961 4.21 -4.66 37.62
C HIS A 961 4.92 -5.73 38.48
N ASP A 962 4.60 -7.01 38.30
CA ASP A 962 5.26 -8.13 38.99
C ASP A 962 6.47 -8.72 38.24
N VAL A 963 6.81 -8.20 37.06
CA VAL A 963 8.02 -8.62 36.33
C VAL A 963 9.29 -8.28 37.13
N ARG A 964 10.13 -9.30 37.30
CA ARG A 964 11.48 -9.20 37.88
C ARG A 964 12.53 -9.72 36.90
N LEU A 965 13.62 -8.98 36.65
CA LEU A 965 14.68 -9.33 35.68
C LEU A 965 16.08 -9.04 36.25
N ASP A 966 17.09 -9.79 35.79
CA ASP A 966 18.51 -9.55 36.11
C ASP A 966 19.10 -8.53 35.13
N LEU A 967 18.71 -7.26 35.30
CA LEU A 967 19.09 -6.13 34.43
C LEU A 967 20.60 -5.81 34.41
N TYR A 968 21.37 -6.41 35.32
CA TYR A 968 22.80 -6.10 35.50
C TYR A 968 23.71 -7.32 35.37
N SER A 969 23.16 -8.49 35.00
CA SER A 969 23.90 -9.77 34.90
C SER A 969 24.64 -10.14 36.20
N GLN A 970 24.00 -9.90 37.36
CA GLN A 970 24.54 -10.15 38.70
C GLN A 970 23.89 -11.34 39.42
N GLY A 971 23.00 -12.07 38.75
CA GLY A 971 22.12 -13.08 39.37
C GLY A 971 21.03 -12.49 40.25
N ARG A 972 20.70 -11.20 40.10
CA ARG A 972 19.78 -10.46 40.98
C ARG A 972 18.55 -9.97 40.23
N TYR A 973 17.43 -10.66 40.44
CA TYR A 973 16.14 -10.31 39.82
C TYR A 973 15.51 -9.09 40.51
N ASN A 974 15.68 -7.91 39.91
CA ASN A 974 15.17 -6.64 40.42
C ASN A 974 13.76 -6.34 39.90
N PRO A 975 12.94 -5.54 40.61
CA PRO A 975 11.71 -4.98 40.06
C PRO A 975 12.04 -4.09 38.86
N VAL A 976 11.26 -4.23 37.79
CA VAL A 976 11.50 -3.54 36.51
C VAL A 976 10.66 -2.26 36.40
N PHE A 977 9.43 -2.31 36.89
CA PHE A 977 8.45 -1.22 36.85
C PHE A 977 7.97 -0.89 38.27
N ASP A 978 7.55 0.35 38.47
CA ASP A 978 6.85 0.82 39.66
C ASP A 978 5.32 0.52 39.59
N GLY A 979 4.55 1.06 40.53
CA GLY A 979 3.09 0.92 40.58
C GLY A 979 2.32 1.71 39.49
N ASN A 980 2.97 2.63 38.77
CA ASN A 980 2.40 3.31 37.60
C ASN A 980 2.85 2.66 36.28
N GLY A 981 3.79 1.71 36.30
CA GLY A 981 4.35 1.10 35.09
C GLY A 981 5.54 1.89 34.51
N ASP A 982 6.05 2.87 35.25
CA ASP A 982 7.27 3.61 34.93
C ASP A 982 8.51 2.87 35.45
N GLY A 983 9.65 3.07 34.79
CA GLY A 983 10.78 2.17 34.93
C GLY A 983 11.71 2.45 36.12
N LEU A 984 12.30 1.39 36.66
CA LEU A 984 13.17 1.45 37.84
C LEU A 984 14.67 1.43 37.51
N VAL A 985 15.06 1.51 36.23
CA VAL A 985 16.47 1.70 35.82
C VAL A 985 16.92 3.12 36.21
N GLY A 986 17.66 3.21 37.32
CA GLY A 986 18.20 4.48 37.83
C GLY A 986 19.31 5.09 36.96
N TYR A 987 19.83 6.23 37.41
CA TYR A 987 20.86 6.98 36.70
C TYR A 987 22.24 6.75 37.32
N ARG A 988 23.28 6.62 36.49
CA ARG A 988 24.67 6.88 36.86
C ARG A 988 24.96 8.38 36.73
N VAL A 989 25.80 8.92 37.60
CA VAL A 989 26.33 10.28 37.48
C VAL A 989 27.81 10.19 37.12
N LEU A 990 28.14 10.64 35.92
CA LEU A 990 29.48 10.62 35.35
C LEU A 990 30.08 12.04 35.39
N GLN A 991 31.40 12.14 35.57
CA GLN A 991 32.14 13.37 35.37
C GLN A 991 33.17 13.21 34.25
N VAL A 992 33.19 14.17 33.33
CA VAL A 992 34.24 14.31 32.31
C VAL A 992 35.54 14.73 33.01
N SER A 993 36.52 13.84 33.05
CA SER A 993 37.77 13.97 33.80
C SER A 993 38.97 13.90 32.87
N LEU A 994 40.11 14.52 33.21
CA LEU A 994 41.34 14.34 32.42
C LEU A 994 41.83 12.89 32.52
N SER A 995 42.28 12.37 31.39
CA SER A 995 43.00 11.09 31.29
C SER A 995 44.35 11.15 31.99
N SER A 996 44.90 10.00 32.38
CA SER A 996 46.23 9.86 33.01
C SER A 996 47.39 10.47 32.22
N SER A 997 47.20 10.71 30.92
CA SER A 997 48.16 11.37 30.02
C SER A 997 48.05 12.90 29.99
N GLY A 998 47.01 13.49 30.60
CA GLY A 998 46.74 14.94 30.60
C GLY A 998 46.24 15.55 29.28
N ASN A 999 46.35 14.83 28.16
CA ASN A 999 46.09 15.35 26.81
C ASN A 999 44.67 15.05 26.27
N ASP A 1000 43.86 14.27 26.98
CA ASP A 1000 42.51 13.87 26.57
C ASP A 1000 41.60 13.72 27.80
N VAL A 1001 40.29 13.55 27.60
CA VAL A 1001 39.30 13.36 28.67
C VAL A 1001 38.57 12.02 28.58
N ILE A 1002 38.06 11.55 29.72
CA ILE A 1002 37.36 10.27 29.91
C ILE A 1002 36.17 10.47 30.86
N TYR A 1003 35.14 9.62 30.76
CA TYR A 1003 34.10 9.55 31.80
C TYR A 1003 34.60 8.81 33.05
N LYS A 1004 34.35 9.41 34.21
CA LYS A 1004 34.53 8.77 35.52
C LYS A 1004 33.18 8.72 36.24
N ASP A 1005 32.79 7.55 36.73
CA ASP A 1005 31.67 7.42 37.66
C ASP A 1005 31.96 8.16 38.99
N VAL A 1006 31.08 9.08 39.39
CA VAL A 1006 31.21 9.90 40.62
C VAL A 1006 29.97 9.83 41.54
N GLY A 1007 28.90 9.18 41.08
CA GLY A 1007 27.66 8.99 41.82
C GLY A 1007 26.63 8.15 41.07
N ASP A 1008 25.48 8.00 41.70
CA ASP A 1008 24.28 7.34 41.15
C ASP A 1008 23.02 7.88 41.81
N TRP A 1009 21.88 7.71 41.14
CA TRP A 1009 20.56 7.93 41.68
C TRP A 1009 19.72 6.67 41.55
N THR A 1010 19.05 6.31 42.64
CA THR A 1010 18.12 5.18 42.72
C THR A 1010 16.88 5.60 43.51
N GLN A 1011 15.95 4.66 43.76
CA GLN A 1011 14.83 4.86 44.68
C GLN A 1011 15.26 5.20 46.14
N ALA A 1012 16.54 5.10 46.48
CA ALA A 1012 17.10 5.58 47.75
C ALA A 1012 17.58 7.05 47.72
N GLY A 1013 17.47 7.74 46.57
CA GLY A 1013 17.92 9.12 46.35
C GLY A 1013 19.28 9.23 45.65
N LEU A 1014 19.81 10.46 45.61
CA LEU A 1014 21.09 10.80 44.97
C LEU A 1014 22.29 10.52 45.89
N THR A 1015 23.18 9.63 45.44
CA THR A 1015 24.53 9.45 45.97
C THR A 1015 25.54 10.18 45.08
N LEU A 1016 26.31 11.12 45.62
CA LEU A 1016 27.34 11.87 44.88
C LEU A 1016 28.56 12.15 45.76
N ASN A 1017 29.74 11.65 45.36
CA ASN A 1017 30.96 11.82 46.15
C ASN A 1017 31.65 13.16 45.85
N LYS A 1018 31.32 14.20 46.64
CA LYS A 1018 31.90 15.55 46.46
C LYS A 1018 33.43 15.58 46.47
N SER A 1019 34.08 14.72 47.26
CA SER A 1019 35.55 14.64 47.34
C SER A 1019 36.23 14.11 46.08
N GLU A 1020 35.47 13.51 45.17
CA GLU A 1020 35.96 12.97 43.90
C GLU A 1020 35.66 13.86 42.68
N LEU A 1021 35.00 15.01 42.90
CA LEU A 1021 34.65 15.96 41.85
C LEU A 1021 35.78 16.96 41.60
N SER A 1022 36.21 17.06 40.35
CA SER A 1022 36.97 18.20 39.81
C SER A 1022 36.01 19.23 39.22
N LEU A 1023 36.06 20.49 39.68
CA LEU A 1023 35.17 21.55 39.18
C LEU A 1023 35.93 22.49 38.22
N PRO A 1024 35.28 23.09 37.20
CA PRO A 1024 35.90 24.09 36.33
C PRO A 1024 36.44 25.28 37.14
N GLY A 1025 37.70 25.65 36.94
CA GLY A 1025 38.36 26.68 37.76
C GLY A 1025 38.69 26.25 39.21
N GLY A 1026 38.51 24.97 39.55
CA GLY A 1026 38.90 24.39 40.84
C GLY A 1026 38.08 24.93 42.02
N ALA A 1027 38.76 25.19 43.15
CA ALA A 1027 38.12 25.57 44.41
C ALA A 1027 37.41 26.94 44.41
N MET A 1028 37.49 27.71 43.33
CA MET A 1028 36.74 28.97 43.14
C MET A 1028 35.44 28.80 42.34
N PHE A 1029 35.05 27.58 41.96
CA PHE A 1029 33.78 27.35 41.27
C PHE A 1029 32.59 27.72 42.16
N THR A 1030 31.81 28.70 41.71
CA THR A 1030 30.55 29.12 42.33
C THR A 1030 29.53 29.44 41.24
N SER A 1031 28.26 29.12 41.48
CA SER A 1031 27.14 29.38 40.57
C SER A 1031 25.99 29.94 41.38
N LEU A 1032 26.21 31.15 41.89
CA LEU A 1032 25.38 31.83 42.89
C LEU A 1032 24.78 33.11 42.34
N CYS A 1033 23.57 33.41 42.78
CA CYS A 1033 22.81 34.57 42.32
C CYS A 1033 23.50 35.89 42.73
N PRO A 1034 23.88 36.77 41.78
CA PRO A 1034 24.65 37.98 42.08
C PRO A 1034 23.80 39.13 42.63
N ASN A 1035 22.46 39.02 42.57
CA ASN A 1035 21.53 40.08 42.96
C ASN A 1035 20.22 39.48 43.49
N SER A 1036 19.84 39.83 44.72
CA SER A 1036 18.57 39.38 45.32
C SER A 1036 17.35 39.83 44.53
N LEU A 1037 17.36 41.03 43.92
CA LEU A 1037 16.23 41.53 43.11
C LEU A 1037 16.02 40.74 41.80
N GLU A 1038 17.03 39.97 41.37
CA GLU A 1038 16.93 39.07 40.22
C GLU A 1038 16.39 37.70 40.65
N CYS A 1039 16.89 37.14 41.76
CA CYS A 1039 16.34 35.89 42.31
C CYS A 1039 14.93 36.03 42.89
N ASP A 1040 14.55 37.19 43.45
CA ASP A 1040 13.18 37.51 43.84
C ASP A 1040 12.19 37.34 42.67
N LYS A 1041 12.60 37.68 41.44
CA LYS A 1041 11.77 37.51 40.23
C LYS A 1041 11.67 36.06 39.78
N CYS A 1042 12.68 35.25 40.07
CA CYS A 1042 12.62 33.80 39.93
C CYS A 1042 11.58 33.21 40.90
N SER A 1043 11.66 33.54 42.19
CA SER A 1043 10.77 32.99 43.22
C SER A 1043 9.32 33.45 43.11
N LYS A 1044 9.08 34.72 42.72
CA LYS A 1044 7.73 35.33 42.69
C LYS A 1044 6.87 34.95 41.47
N ARG A 1045 7.29 33.98 40.66
CA ARG A 1045 6.47 33.45 39.55
C ARG A 1045 5.34 32.52 40.00
N ALA A 1046 5.28 32.13 41.27
CA ALA A 1046 4.25 31.27 41.83
C ALA A 1046 2.92 31.99 42.18
N ASP A 1047 2.99 33.25 42.65
CA ASP A 1047 1.85 33.89 43.33
C ASP A 1047 0.74 34.41 42.40
N THR A 1048 1.02 34.71 41.13
CA THR A 1048 0.05 35.32 40.20
C THR A 1048 -0.96 34.33 39.59
N ALA A 1049 -0.95 33.07 40.01
CA ALA A 1049 -1.90 32.06 39.53
C ALA A 1049 -3.25 32.02 40.29
N ASN A 1050 -3.36 32.60 41.49
CA ASN A 1050 -4.48 32.25 42.41
C ASN A 1050 -5.06 33.38 43.30
N THR A 1051 -5.18 34.62 42.79
CA THR A 1051 -6.00 35.67 43.46
C THR A 1051 -6.87 36.47 42.49
N GLY A 1052 -7.93 35.85 41.98
CA GLY A 1052 -8.89 36.53 41.10
C GLY A 1052 -9.97 37.31 41.87
N LYS A 1053 -9.77 38.61 42.14
CA LYS A 1053 -10.84 39.64 42.09
C LYS A 1053 -10.38 41.11 42.23
N GLN A 1054 -10.78 41.91 41.23
CA GLN A 1054 -11.12 43.35 41.25
C GLN A 1054 -10.05 44.38 41.68
N GLY A 1055 -9.50 45.05 40.67
CA GLY A 1055 -8.83 46.36 40.73
C GLY A 1055 -8.83 46.98 39.34
N ASP A 1056 -9.52 48.11 39.16
CA ASP A 1056 -9.89 48.67 37.84
C ASP A 1056 -8.73 49.40 37.12
N THR A 1057 -8.40 48.98 35.90
CA THR A 1057 -7.76 49.83 34.87
C THR A 1057 -8.25 49.41 33.47
N GLY A 1058 -9.10 50.23 32.85
CA GLY A 1058 -9.58 49.99 31.48
C GLY A 1058 -8.53 50.25 30.39
N TYR A 1059 -8.58 49.43 29.33
CA TYR A 1059 -7.99 49.75 28.02
C TYR A 1059 -9.10 50.26 27.07
N PRO A 1060 -8.79 51.03 26.01
CA PRO A 1060 -9.80 51.64 25.15
C PRO A 1060 -10.73 50.63 24.49
N LEU A 1061 -12.04 50.95 24.50
CA LEU A 1061 -13.12 50.12 23.95
C LEU A 1061 -12.95 49.85 22.44
N ASP A 1062 -12.26 50.76 21.76
CA ASP A 1062 -12.15 50.82 20.29
C ASP A 1062 -11.36 49.64 19.69
N THR A 1063 -10.39 49.09 20.42
CA THR A 1063 -9.52 48.01 19.89
C THR A 1063 -10.16 46.63 19.96
N VAL A 1064 -10.94 46.35 21.01
CA VAL A 1064 -11.62 45.05 21.20
C VAL A 1064 -12.78 44.89 20.20
N ILE A 1065 -13.50 45.99 19.90
CA ILE A 1065 -14.54 46.01 18.88
C ILE A 1065 -13.96 45.70 17.49
N GLY A 1066 -12.76 46.20 17.16
CA GLY A 1066 -12.12 45.98 15.85
C GLY A 1066 -11.89 44.50 15.50
N VAL A 1067 -11.35 43.70 16.43
CA VAL A 1067 -11.04 42.28 16.18
C VAL A 1067 -12.32 41.44 16.15
N ALA A 1068 -13.27 41.69 17.06
CA ALA A 1068 -14.56 41.00 17.07
C ALA A 1068 -15.37 41.30 15.80
N ALA A 1069 -15.38 42.56 15.33
CA ALA A 1069 -16.01 42.96 14.08
C ALA A 1069 -15.34 42.32 12.85
N GLY A 1070 -14.00 42.20 12.84
CA GLY A 1070 -13.26 41.56 11.75
C GLY A 1070 -13.63 40.08 11.57
N CYS A 1071 -13.65 39.30 12.66
CA CYS A 1071 -14.08 37.90 12.62
C CYS A 1071 -15.58 37.76 12.27
N GLY A 1072 -16.44 38.63 12.81
CA GLY A 1072 -17.86 38.67 12.47
C GLY A 1072 -18.10 38.96 10.98
N LEU A 1073 -17.38 39.92 10.41
CA LEU A 1073 -17.43 40.25 8.98
C LEU A 1073 -16.98 39.08 8.10
N LEU A 1074 -15.89 38.38 8.45
CA LEU A 1074 -15.44 37.22 7.68
C LEU A 1074 -16.45 36.06 7.70
N ILE A 1075 -17.08 35.79 8.86
CA ILE A 1075 -18.13 34.78 8.98
C ILE A 1075 -19.38 35.19 8.19
N ILE A 1076 -19.79 36.46 8.26
CA ILE A 1076 -20.92 36.98 7.48
C ILE A 1076 -20.63 36.95 5.97
N ILE A 1077 -19.40 37.27 5.54
CA ILE A 1077 -18.96 37.15 4.14
C ILE A 1077 -19.00 35.70 3.68
N LEU A 1078 -18.53 34.74 4.48
CA LEU A 1078 -18.64 33.31 4.18
C LEU A 1078 -20.10 32.86 4.06
N ILE A 1079 -20.97 33.26 5.00
CA ILE A 1079 -22.41 32.96 4.95
C ILE A 1079 -23.07 33.59 3.72
N ILE A 1080 -22.71 34.82 3.35
CA ILE A 1080 -23.21 35.49 2.14
C ILE A 1080 -22.70 34.77 0.88
N ILE A 1081 -21.43 34.37 0.82
CA ILE A 1081 -20.88 33.59 -0.30
C ILE A 1081 -21.62 32.26 -0.44
N ILE A 1082 -21.86 31.55 0.67
CA ILE A 1082 -22.63 30.29 0.66
C ILE A 1082 -24.07 30.54 0.19
N ILE A 1083 -24.76 31.58 0.69
CA ILE A 1083 -26.12 31.94 0.26
C ILE A 1083 -26.16 32.34 -1.22
N VAL A 1084 -25.14 33.04 -1.73
CA VAL A 1084 -25.02 33.44 -3.14
C VAL A 1084 -24.73 32.24 -4.04
N VAL A 1085 -23.87 31.30 -3.63
CA VAL A 1085 -23.60 30.05 -4.35
C VAL A 1085 -24.84 29.15 -4.38
N VAL A 1086 -25.56 29.03 -3.26
CA VAL A 1086 -26.80 28.24 -3.17
C VAL A 1086 -27.92 28.88 -4.00
N ARG A 1087 -28.12 30.20 -3.94
CA ARG A 1087 -29.13 30.91 -4.76
C ARG A 1087 -28.76 30.99 -6.25
N ARG A 1088 -27.49 30.92 -6.63
CA ARG A 1088 -27.06 30.77 -8.03
C ARG A 1088 -27.38 29.41 -8.64
N LYS A 1089 -27.84 28.43 -7.85
CA LYS A 1089 -28.24 27.09 -8.34
C LYS A 1089 -29.73 26.97 -8.67
N SER A 1090 -30.51 28.07 -8.64
CA SER A 1090 -31.96 28.07 -8.86
C SER A 1090 -32.45 29.09 -9.90
N HIS A 1091 -32.48 28.64 -11.17
CA HIS A 1091 -33.25 29.19 -12.31
C HIS A 1091 -32.78 30.53 -12.93
N PRO A 1092 -33.17 30.81 -14.21
CA PRO A 1092 -32.21 31.30 -15.20
C PRO A 1092 -32.26 32.80 -15.53
N GLU A 1093 -31.15 33.29 -16.07
CA GLU A 1093 -31.06 34.53 -16.86
C GLU A 1093 -31.87 34.42 -18.18
N PRO A 1094 -32.41 35.54 -18.69
CA PRO A 1094 -31.61 36.31 -19.65
C PRO A 1094 -31.71 37.85 -19.55
N LEU A 1095 -30.72 38.51 -20.18
CA LEU A 1095 -30.64 39.94 -20.56
C LEU A 1095 -30.16 40.95 -19.50
N SER A 1096 -29.71 42.10 -19.99
CA SER A 1096 -28.77 43.07 -19.40
C SER A 1096 -29.19 44.52 -19.70
N PRO A 1097 -28.40 45.59 -19.43
CA PRO A 1097 -27.37 45.85 -18.40
C PRO A 1097 -27.64 47.18 -17.62
N THR A 1098 -26.62 47.69 -16.88
CA THR A 1098 -26.46 49.09 -16.37
C THR A 1098 -27.26 49.52 -15.12
N GLY A 1099 -26.89 50.65 -14.49
CA GLY A 1099 -27.83 51.43 -13.65
C GLY A 1099 -27.44 51.71 -12.18
N SER A 1100 -26.38 52.48 -11.96
CA SER A 1100 -25.94 53.07 -10.67
C SER A 1100 -26.97 53.85 -9.83
N HIS A 1101 -26.70 53.93 -8.52
CA HIS A 1101 -27.07 54.97 -7.51
C HIS A 1101 -28.28 54.78 -6.53
N PHE A 1102 -27.93 55.01 -5.25
CA PHE A 1102 -28.66 55.54 -4.07
C PHE A 1102 -29.61 56.74 -4.33
N PRO A 1103 -30.42 57.29 -3.36
CA PRO A 1103 -30.47 57.04 -1.89
C PRO A 1103 -31.88 57.01 -1.17
N LEU A 1104 -31.85 56.70 0.14
CA LEU A 1104 -32.57 57.29 1.32
C LEU A 1104 -34.11 57.57 1.39
N GLN A 1105 -34.65 57.33 2.60
CA GLN A 1105 -35.74 58.07 3.32
C GLN A 1105 -37.19 58.04 2.72
N GLU A 1106 -38.31 58.19 3.46
CA GLU A 1106 -38.58 58.29 4.91
C GLU A 1106 -40.04 57.87 5.30
N ARG A 1107 -40.30 57.78 6.62
CA ARG A 1107 -41.47 58.18 7.46
C ARG A 1107 -42.75 58.83 6.85
N PRO A 1108 -43.87 59.02 7.61
CA PRO A 1108 -44.27 58.51 8.96
C PRO A 1108 -45.81 58.18 9.13
N ASP A 1109 -46.28 58.07 10.40
CA ASP A 1109 -47.61 58.49 10.96
C ASP A 1109 -48.92 57.74 10.57
N ASP A 1110 -49.96 57.56 11.42
CA ASP A 1110 -50.16 57.75 12.89
C ASP A 1110 -51.49 57.07 13.35
N SER A 1111 -51.74 56.99 14.67
CA SER A 1111 -53.05 57.03 15.37
C SER A 1111 -53.89 55.76 15.67
N SER A 1112 -53.70 55.26 16.91
CA SER A 1112 -54.77 55.10 17.95
C SER A 1112 -55.62 53.82 18.15
N ALA A 1113 -55.87 53.53 19.45
CA ALA A 1113 -56.88 52.67 20.11
C ALA A 1113 -56.93 51.14 19.82
N GLY A 1114 -56.96 50.24 20.83
CA GLY A 1114 -56.74 50.39 22.28
C GLY A 1114 -57.29 49.23 23.15
N GLN A 1115 -56.74 49.04 24.37
CA GLN A 1115 -57.26 48.20 25.49
C GLN A 1115 -57.27 46.64 25.29
N ILE A 1116 -57.06 45.73 26.27
CA ILE A 1116 -56.84 45.75 27.75
C ILE A 1116 -55.71 44.74 28.15
N ASN A 1117 -55.07 44.92 29.32
CA ASN A 1117 -54.17 43.97 30.02
C ASN A 1117 -54.53 43.94 31.54
N PRO A 1118 -54.59 42.79 32.26
CA PRO A 1118 -53.51 42.32 33.18
C PRO A 1118 -53.47 40.75 33.31
N TYR A 1119 -52.74 39.99 34.16
CA TYR A 1119 -51.71 40.08 35.25
C TYR A 1119 -50.72 38.87 35.03
N ALA A 1120 -49.45 38.75 35.44
CA ALA A 1120 -48.65 39.02 36.67
C ALA A 1120 -48.52 37.84 37.68
N THR A 1121 -47.33 37.18 37.71
CA THR A 1121 -46.37 36.86 38.84
C THR A 1121 -46.86 36.48 40.27
N PRO A 1122 -46.03 35.88 41.19
CA PRO A 1122 -44.70 35.19 41.11
C PRO A 1122 -44.57 33.90 42.02
N GLU A 1123 -43.32 33.44 42.31
CA GLU A 1123 -42.83 32.79 43.59
C GLU A 1123 -43.31 31.36 44.00
N GLU A 1124 -42.57 30.49 44.73
CA GLU A 1124 -41.13 30.36 45.11
C GLU A 1124 -40.79 28.92 45.65
N ILE A 1125 -39.51 28.64 46.00
CA ILE A 1125 -39.01 27.68 47.04
C ILE A 1125 -39.02 26.11 46.80
N SER A 1126 -37.79 25.57 46.63
CA SER A 1126 -37.11 24.48 47.40
C SER A 1126 -37.46 22.95 47.29
N ASN A 1127 -36.41 22.19 46.91
CA ASN A 1127 -35.85 20.93 47.48
C ASN A 1127 -36.56 19.54 47.49
N ASP A 1128 -35.90 18.61 46.78
CA ASP A 1128 -35.36 17.32 47.27
C ASP A 1128 -36.17 15.99 47.41
N ILE A 1129 -35.40 14.91 47.14
CA ILE A 1129 -35.36 13.60 47.84
C ILE A 1129 -36.19 12.39 47.35
N GLN A 1130 -35.44 11.44 46.74
CA GLN A 1130 -35.47 9.96 46.88
C GLN A 1130 -36.42 9.04 46.06
N LYS A 1131 -35.74 8.20 45.24
CA LYS A 1131 -35.68 6.70 45.29
C LYS A 1131 -36.59 5.79 44.43
N MET A 1132 -35.87 5.03 43.58
CA MET A 1132 -35.78 3.56 43.50
C MET A 1132 -36.81 2.70 42.73
N ASP A 1133 -36.20 1.77 41.98
CA ASP A 1133 -36.57 0.40 41.63
C ASP A 1133 -37.76 0.09 40.68
N GLY A 1134 -37.56 -0.94 39.85
CA GLY A 1134 -38.59 -1.58 39.00
C GLY A 1134 -38.20 -1.69 37.52
N ALA A 1135 -37.84 -2.89 37.04
CA ALA A 1135 -37.35 -3.11 35.67
C ALA A 1135 -38.29 -3.94 34.78
N SER A 1136 -37.96 -3.97 33.47
CA SER A 1136 -38.44 -4.86 32.37
C SER A 1136 -39.73 -4.47 31.61
N GLY A 1137 -39.77 -4.71 30.29
CA GLY A 1137 -41.01 -4.48 29.49
C GLY A 1137 -41.01 -4.32 27.95
N PHE A 1138 -39.99 -4.74 27.17
CA PHE A 1138 -40.03 -5.02 25.71
C PHE A 1138 -40.97 -4.23 24.74
N ARG A 1139 -40.40 -3.54 23.72
CA ARG A 1139 -40.45 -3.96 22.28
C ARG A 1139 -39.75 -3.00 21.28
N SER A 1140 -38.99 -3.62 20.36
CA SER A 1140 -38.74 -3.29 18.94
C SER A 1140 -38.34 -1.86 18.46
N PRO A 1141 -37.32 -1.81 17.59
CA PRO A 1141 -37.32 -0.92 16.40
C PRO A 1141 -36.98 -1.66 15.09
N GLN A 1142 -37.35 -1.08 13.93
CA GLN A 1142 -36.88 -1.49 12.60
C GLN A 1142 -36.71 -0.26 11.66
N ILE A 1143 -35.54 -0.20 10.99
CA ILE A 1143 -35.31 -0.03 9.52
C ILE A 1143 -36.14 1.08 8.83
N PRO A 1144 -35.52 2.12 8.19
CA PRO A 1144 -34.84 1.88 6.89
C PRO A 1144 -33.69 2.82 6.41
N SER A 1145 -33.02 2.34 5.34
CA SER A 1145 -32.52 3.06 4.12
C SER A 1145 -31.42 4.15 4.12
N ARG A 1146 -30.40 3.89 3.27
CA ARG A 1146 -29.56 4.80 2.44
C ARG A 1146 -30.41 5.70 1.48
N PRO A 1147 -29.92 6.69 0.66
CA PRO A 1147 -28.58 6.75 -0.01
C PRO A 1147 -27.95 8.15 -0.32
N SER A 1148 -26.80 8.13 -1.02
CA SER A 1148 -26.23 9.14 -1.97
C SER A 1148 -25.82 10.58 -1.49
N ASP A 1149 -24.99 11.40 -2.19
CA ASP A 1149 -24.21 11.21 -3.44
C ASP A 1149 -22.98 12.16 -3.65
N LEU A 1150 -21.93 11.60 -4.28
CA LEU A 1150 -20.82 12.07 -5.17
C LEU A 1150 -20.27 13.54 -5.36
N TYR A 1151 -19.03 13.51 -5.89
CA TYR A 1151 -18.20 14.50 -6.63
C TYR A 1151 -17.38 15.61 -5.93
N LEU A 1152 -16.05 15.40 -5.97
CA LEU A 1152 -15.05 16.42 -6.29
C LEU A 1152 -14.71 16.35 -7.80
N ASN A 1153 -14.22 17.45 -8.38
CA ASN A 1153 -13.65 17.51 -9.74
C ASN A 1153 -12.48 18.54 -9.76
N PRO A 1154 -11.60 18.53 -10.79
CA PRO A 1154 -10.18 18.87 -10.60
C PRO A 1154 -9.79 20.33 -10.90
N ILE A 1155 -8.54 20.67 -10.55
CA ILE A 1155 -7.82 21.87 -11.01
C ILE A 1155 -6.43 21.45 -11.51
N THR A 1156 -6.04 21.92 -12.70
CA THR A 1156 -4.77 21.63 -13.40
C THR A 1156 -3.71 22.74 -13.22
N PRO A 1157 -2.42 22.51 -13.55
CA PRO A 1157 -1.32 23.25 -12.92
C PRO A 1157 -0.66 24.37 -13.75
N SER A 1158 -0.12 25.37 -13.03
CA SER A 1158 0.93 26.31 -13.45
C SER A 1158 1.42 27.07 -12.19
N GLY A 1159 2.68 27.46 -12.00
CA GLY A 1159 3.90 27.26 -12.78
C GLY A 1159 5.01 28.20 -12.29
N LEU A 1160 6.29 27.83 -12.49
CA LEU A 1160 7.52 28.66 -12.41
C LEU A 1160 7.53 29.91 -11.50
N GLY A 1161 8.18 29.80 -10.33
CA GLY A 1161 8.64 30.95 -9.55
C GLY A 1161 10.17 31.11 -9.61
N VAL A 1162 10.65 32.13 -10.33
CA VAL A 1162 12.05 32.56 -10.31
C VAL A 1162 12.19 33.81 -9.43
N GLU A 1163 13.39 34.03 -8.90
CA GLU A 1163 13.79 35.18 -8.06
C GLU A 1163 13.28 36.53 -8.59
N PHE A 1164 13.02 37.48 -7.69
CA PHE A 1164 13.48 38.86 -7.90
C PHE A 1164 13.78 39.59 -6.58
N VAL A 1165 14.72 40.54 -6.68
CA VAL A 1165 15.33 41.25 -5.55
C VAL A 1165 14.58 42.54 -5.21
N ASN A 1166 14.60 42.91 -3.93
CA ASN A 1166 14.11 44.17 -3.39
C ASN A 1166 14.71 45.42 -4.08
N TYR A 1167 13.87 46.37 -4.49
CA TYR A 1167 14.18 47.80 -4.43
C TYR A 1167 12.86 48.59 -4.31
N GLY A 1168 12.72 49.37 -3.24
CA GLY A 1168 11.42 49.87 -2.80
C GLY A 1168 11.08 51.31 -3.20
N ARG A 1169 9.89 51.73 -2.77
CA ARG A 1169 9.67 53.07 -2.24
C ARG A 1169 8.57 53.08 -1.18
#